data_AF-A0AAU9WTM0-F1
#
_entry.id   AF-A0AAU9WTM0-F1
#
_cell.length_a   1.000
_cell.length_b   1.000
_cell.length_c   1.000
_cell.angle_alpha   90.00
_cell.angle_beta   90.00
_cell.angle_gamma   90.00
#
_symmetry.space_group_name_H-M   'P 1'
#
loop_
_entity.id
_entity.type
_entity.pdbx_description
1 polymer ?
#
loop_
_entity_poly.entity_id
_entity_poly.type
_entity_poly.pdbx_seq_one_letter_code
_entity_poly.pdbx_strand_id
1 'polypeptide(L)'
;MTERKFTTLRKRLDQLGYRQALGIESVPLVEKLFSDLVHTTESLKNVKLQLGKQEKERTVYEDNVEPYRSDNAKLVKENNELHLQLIKLREETDQVIRDLKTSVRKLEHENADLKFLNTQYVHKVKALEKENKSKTERIQDLQEKNLHAVVETPGGRRKQIPLRRQRMDIESMVSPARDLNDKADDVHDPYVADLLNVADTRIEDLQVQVSQLQDEKSSTERRNKSLRKQVESRDKEIERLNQLLDGGRPVDAVLRESKKDSSERVVAHLNVQVDYLQQANHDLEKQLKDTVDQKVEATRRANELEATNADLLLELKDLNRLSRQVEQDKERDVIAIQSELSDTKAVLNNLQHQEGTHRTEMQELRKERQRLMEENERLAVLMENAEQDVHHVTDLLDKSDKERKRLSERNAQLTINERELVMDLERLKLTKSVKPKKSRDKSPSKIESLVKTLEKERDYYRGECETLQGMMRKRLSASPPSNRKGSKSKGKTIGHLESMTQLLQEERDFYKRECELLRNMKEKSVLMSPPTRERVSRDSPSEVNRLRRERDELQSLVEKFEKHLTEIQENVKTLTQDRDNIQLLYEQATDEIQRLRRQVSQARSPSPSRAASAVLLRVESERDAALADLRRTNTQLDNLEDKLKASQESSLQERRRYEDKIERLESMLEKAKADRNEMHARVTSLRNMVANLEDQLKQTSAQLSMAKDSALELESEVIKVQLTADQANRTAEDRERRLNRKAGELQASEEKCAQLERRLEEIEKRNEEQSFETAEIKASLKSLDRERDDLQQQVDEKTEEIIQMEAKKIQLEKAESELKMNMEDVEAQLSHALEQSGLKDREIKSLRRQLDSRDDELAEMTRGREVALKENRRLQADLNTMTEEHQSIHQQLQDALEEQESLKVQIAEYARQVARVEELLAQKEQEKEELLGQYRVLSGETERLVSESKASAGQVNNYHMELIQKERSEMELSDKIRKLESEIQQYGASHQAYEIEVSSLTRSLAQMEEQLRLANEDRESMMQDLSAVRELCMKLDQTRESLSRQLAAKSLDHDQMRELLEDAKMETDALRKKVFSEKETVRSLEGVLAKQREKEFVGKKSLETTLEEVDRLKDKLAKTDEDRSYQRQEVNTLRKASERLEDEVAKLKKKLANEKFERERLLQETSRKERDITGSASRESLTGGYSRNTEQRLYTSFSSGEFARLKPKDMSSPLASDHSDTGRRLISPIRRRSVDDVSFIRL
;
A
#
# COMPACT_ATOMS: atom_id res chain seq x y z
N MET A 1 -36.76 24.58 10.43
CA MET A 1 -35.31 24.39 10.11
C MET A 1 -34.46 25.50 10.73
N THR A 2 -34.72 26.77 10.40
CA THR A 2 -33.97 27.96 10.82
C THR A 2 -33.69 28.05 12.32
N GLU A 3 -34.63 27.73 13.19
CA GLU A 3 -34.44 27.75 14.66
C GLU A 3 -33.40 26.73 15.16
N ARG A 4 -33.27 25.56 14.51
CA ARG A 4 -32.24 24.56 14.82
C ARG A 4 -30.85 25.03 14.39
N LYS A 5 -30.76 25.79 13.28
CA LYS A 5 -29.53 26.53 12.91
C LYS A 5 -29.23 27.65 13.90
N PHE A 6 -30.21 28.50 14.23
CA PHE A 6 -30.08 29.59 15.21
C PHE A 6 -29.52 29.08 16.55
N THR A 7 -30.14 28.06 17.15
CA THR A 7 -29.72 27.49 18.43
C THR A 7 -28.36 26.80 18.38
N THR A 8 -27.98 26.18 17.24
CA THR A 8 -26.66 25.55 17.07
C THR A 8 -25.56 26.59 16.89
N LEU A 9 -25.78 27.59 16.02
CA LEU A 9 -24.88 28.71 15.81
C LEU A 9 -24.69 29.51 17.10
N ARG A 10 -25.80 29.76 17.82
CA ARG A 10 -25.79 30.48 19.09
C ARG A 10 -24.92 29.79 20.13
N LYS A 11 -25.05 28.47 20.30
CA LYS A 11 -24.19 27.68 21.21
C LYS A 11 -22.70 27.81 20.85
N ARG A 12 -22.34 27.78 19.56
CA ARG A 12 -20.95 27.98 19.11
C ARG A 12 -20.43 29.40 19.40
N LEU A 13 -21.27 30.41 19.21
CA LEU A 13 -20.93 31.81 19.52
C LEU A 13 -20.78 32.05 21.04
N ASP A 14 -21.69 31.52 21.86
CA ASP A 14 -21.60 31.59 23.33
C ASP A 14 -20.35 30.87 23.88
N GLN A 15 -19.97 29.72 23.29
CA GLN A 15 -18.74 28.99 23.60
C GLN A 15 -17.46 29.80 23.31
N LEU A 16 -17.53 30.72 22.35
CA LEU A 16 -16.44 31.64 21.99
C LEU A 16 -16.62 33.04 22.60
N GLY A 17 -17.56 33.21 23.54
CA GLY A 17 -17.76 34.45 24.29
C GLY A 17 -18.64 35.52 23.61
N TYR A 18 -19.12 35.29 22.39
CA TYR A 18 -19.97 36.22 21.63
C TYR A 18 -21.43 36.18 22.13
N ARG A 19 -21.68 36.82 23.27
CA ARG A 19 -22.98 36.77 23.98
C ARG A 19 -24.02 37.80 23.52
N GLN A 20 -23.69 38.72 22.62
CA GLN A 20 -24.58 39.78 22.11
C GLN A 20 -25.86 39.21 21.48
N ALA A 21 -27.00 39.91 21.58
CA ALA A 21 -28.27 39.42 21.04
C ALA A 21 -28.21 39.25 19.50
N LEU A 22 -28.80 38.17 18.99
CA LEU A 22 -28.81 37.81 17.57
C LEU A 22 -30.26 37.66 17.08
N GLY A 23 -30.59 38.25 15.93
CA GLY A 23 -31.88 38.05 15.25
C GLY A 23 -31.90 36.78 14.42
N ILE A 24 -33.08 36.15 14.27
CA ILE A 24 -33.24 34.92 13.48
C ILE A 24 -32.95 35.17 11.99
N GLU A 25 -33.28 36.35 11.47
CA GLU A 25 -32.99 36.77 10.09
C GLU A 25 -31.49 36.88 9.80
N SER A 26 -30.68 37.21 10.81
CA SER A 26 -29.23 37.36 10.68
C SER A 26 -28.47 36.03 10.59
N VAL A 27 -29.14 34.90 10.90
CA VAL A 27 -28.49 33.57 10.99
C VAL A 27 -27.72 33.18 9.73
N PRO A 28 -28.25 33.29 8.49
CA PRO A 28 -27.52 32.81 7.31
C PRO A 28 -26.22 33.58 7.04
N LEU A 29 -26.22 34.88 7.34
CA LEU A 29 -25.04 35.74 7.20
C LEU A 29 -24.01 35.43 8.31
N VAL A 30 -24.44 35.33 9.56
CA VAL A 30 -23.54 35.05 10.68
C VAL A 30 -23.03 33.61 10.65
N GLU A 31 -23.83 32.63 10.22
CA GLU A 31 -23.39 31.24 9.98
C GLU A 31 -22.27 31.19 8.94
N LYS A 32 -22.40 31.96 7.85
CA LYS A 32 -21.37 32.03 6.80
C LYS A 32 -20.12 32.78 7.26
N LEU A 33 -20.25 34.00 7.79
CA LEU A 33 -19.11 34.78 8.30
C LEU A 33 -18.35 34.04 9.42
N PHE A 34 -19.06 33.28 10.25
CA PHE A 34 -18.44 32.42 11.26
C PHE A 34 -17.66 31.26 10.65
N SER A 35 -18.21 30.58 9.63
CA SER A 35 -17.48 29.55 8.87
C SER A 35 -16.25 30.10 8.16
N ASP A 36 -16.36 31.29 7.54
CA ASP A 36 -15.25 31.95 6.87
C ASP A 36 -14.16 32.38 7.87
N LEU A 37 -14.54 32.82 9.08
CA LEU A 37 -13.61 33.15 10.17
C LEU A 37 -12.92 31.90 10.76
N VAL A 38 -13.65 30.78 10.91
CA VAL A 38 -13.06 29.50 11.32
C VAL A 38 -12.07 29.01 10.26
N HIS A 39 -12.44 28.97 8.97
CA HIS A 39 -11.54 28.54 7.92
C HIS A 39 -10.31 29.45 7.77
N THR A 40 -10.44 30.77 7.93
CA THR A 40 -9.28 31.68 7.88
C THR A 40 -8.37 31.54 9.11
N THR A 41 -8.91 31.31 10.30
CA THR A 41 -8.09 31.04 11.50
C THR A 41 -7.44 29.66 11.48
N GLU A 42 -8.11 28.63 10.97
CA GLU A 42 -7.52 27.30 10.70
C GLU A 42 -6.43 27.39 9.63
N SER A 43 -6.67 28.11 8.53
CA SER A 43 -5.67 28.33 7.48
C SER A 43 -4.45 29.08 8.00
N LEU A 44 -4.64 30.15 8.78
CA LEU A 44 -3.55 30.88 9.42
C LEU A 44 -2.78 30.01 10.41
N LYS A 45 -3.46 29.14 11.18
CA LYS A 45 -2.83 28.16 12.08
C LYS A 45 -2.01 27.13 11.29
N ASN A 46 -2.52 26.65 10.15
CA ASN A 46 -1.82 25.70 9.29
C ASN A 46 -0.60 26.35 8.63
N VAL A 47 -0.71 27.59 8.13
CA VAL A 47 0.42 28.36 7.59
C VAL A 47 1.46 28.64 8.68
N LYS A 48 1.07 28.99 9.91
CA LYS A 48 2.01 29.12 11.04
C LYS A 48 2.67 27.80 11.42
N LEU A 49 1.97 26.67 11.33
CA LEU A 49 2.55 25.34 11.54
C LEU A 49 3.49 24.91 10.39
N GLN A 50 3.26 25.38 9.17
CA GLN A 50 4.16 25.17 8.03
C GLN A 50 5.40 26.07 8.13
N LEU A 51 5.25 27.35 8.46
CA LEU A 51 6.38 28.26 8.75
C LEU A 51 7.21 27.74 9.92
N GLY A 52 6.60 27.38 11.05
CA GLY A 52 7.29 26.78 12.20
C GLY A 52 7.83 25.35 11.98
N LYS A 53 7.59 24.75 10.80
CA LYS A 53 8.32 23.57 10.30
C LYS A 53 9.47 23.99 9.40
N GLN A 54 9.25 24.88 8.43
CA GLN A 54 10.27 25.41 7.54
C GLN A 54 11.38 26.16 8.29
N GLU A 55 11.07 26.85 9.38
CA GLU A 55 12.05 27.45 10.31
C GLU A 55 12.91 26.37 10.98
N LYS A 56 12.32 25.24 11.39
CA LYS A 56 13.06 24.12 12.03
C LYS A 56 13.86 23.30 11.03
N GLU A 57 13.32 23.08 9.84
CA GLU A 57 14.03 22.48 8.71
C GLU A 57 15.19 23.40 8.33
N ARG A 58 14.98 24.73 8.29
CA ARG A 58 16.04 25.72 8.05
C ARG A 58 17.09 25.74 9.16
N THR A 59 16.73 25.74 10.45
CA THR A 59 17.75 25.65 11.51
C THR A 59 18.51 24.34 11.38
N VAL A 60 17.85 23.21 11.15
CA VAL A 60 18.55 21.93 10.90
C VAL A 60 19.46 22.00 9.67
N TYR A 61 19.12 22.72 8.61
CA TYR A 61 20.04 22.95 7.48
C TYR A 61 21.19 23.91 7.83
N GLU A 62 20.97 24.93 8.66
CA GLU A 62 22.02 25.85 9.12
C GLU A 62 22.97 25.15 10.12
N ASP A 63 22.44 24.38 11.07
CA ASP A 63 23.14 23.50 12.02
C ASP A 63 23.97 22.43 11.29
N ASN A 64 23.43 21.80 10.24
CA ASN A 64 24.17 20.83 9.43
C ASN A 64 25.25 21.48 8.55
N VAL A 65 25.18 22.79 8.29
CA VAL A 65 26.16 23.53 7.46
C VAL A 65 27.23 24.22 8.31
N GLU A 66 26.97 24.49 9.59
CA GLU A 66 27.93 25.11 10.51
C GLU A 66 29.24 24.32 10.67
N PRO A 67 29.25 22.97 10.82
CA PRO A 67 30.48 22.17 10.80
C PRO A 67 31.30 22.39 9.53
N TYR A 68 30.68 22.29 8.34
CA TYR A 68 31.39 22.50 7.07
C TYR A 68 31.90 23.94 6.91
N ARG A 69 31.24 24.95 7.49
CA ARG A 69 31.78 26.33 7.52
C ARG A 69 32.97 26.44 8.48
N SER A 70 32.89 25.79 9.64
CA SER A 70 33.96 25.74 10.63
C SER A 70 35.20 25.04 10.06
N ASP A 71 35.04 23.88 9.45
CA ASP A 71 36.13 23.09 8.87
C ASP A 71 36.70 23.73 7.61
N ASN A 72 35.88 24.34 6.75
CA ASN A 72 36.40 25.15 5.64
C ASN A 72 37.19 26.38 6.16
N ALA A 73 36.74 27.02 7.24
CA ALA A 73 37.51 28.10 7.87
C ALA A 73 38.82 27.63 8.54
N LYS A 74 38.91 26.37 9.01
CA LYS A 74 40.17 25.75 9.46
C LYS A 74 41.08 25.46 8.26
N LEU A 75 40.57 24.75 7.25
CA LEU A 75 41.31 24.41 6.03
C LEU A 75 41.83 25.65 5.29
N VAL A 76 41.09 26.75 5.26
CA VAL A 76 41.58 28.03 4.71
C VAL A 76 42.69 28.64 5.57
N LYS A 77 42.65 28.53 6.91
CA LYS A 77 43.76 28.96 7.78
C LYS A 77 45.00 28.08 7.58
N GLU A 78 44.83 26.77 7.62
CA GLU A 78 45.90 25.78 7.39
C GLU A 78 46.52 25.95 6.00
N ASN A 79 45.71 26.15 4.95
CA ASN A 79 46.20 26.40 3.61
C ASN A 79 46.96 27.73 3.49
N ASN A 80 46.46 28.81 4.11
CA ASN A 80 47.19 30.08 4.17
C ASN A 80 48.50 29.98 4.97
N GLU A 81 48.52 29.21 6.06
CA GLU A 81 49.71 28.97 6.87
C GLU A 81 50.75 28.11 6.13
N LEU A 82 50.32 27.03 5.48
CA LEU A 82 51.16 26.23 4.58
C LEU A 82 51.69 27.07 3.41
N HIS A 83 50.89 27.97 2.83
CA HIS A 83 51.37 28.91 1.83
C HIS A 83 52.42 29.88 2.39
N LEU A 84 52.25 30.36 3.63
CA LEU A 84 53.25 31.21 4.30
C LEU A 84 54.54 30.45 4.61
N GLN A 85 54.45 29.19 5.03
CA GLN A 85 55.60 28.31 5.25
C GLN A 85 56.33 28.00 3.93
N LEU A 86 55.61 27.74 2.84
CA LEU A 86 56.19 27.55 1.50
C LEU A 86 56.87 28.82 0.96
N ILE A 87 56.34 30.01 1.27
CA ILE A 87 57.00 31.29 0.96
C ILE A 87 58.31 31.42 1.75
N LYS A 88 58.31 31.19 3.06
CA LYS A 88 59.52 31.24 3.90
C LYS A 88 60.60 30.26 3.44
N LEU A 89 60.25 28.98 3.26
CA LEU A 89 61.15 27.95 2.74
C LEU A 89 61.72 28.31 1.37
N ARG A 90 60.93 28.99 0.53
CA ARG A 90 61.42 29.52 -0.75
C ARG A 90 62.38 30.69 -0.55
N GLU A 91 62.09 31.64 0.32
CA GLU A 91 62.97 32.80 0.59
C GLU A 91 64.30 32.36 1.21
N GLU A 92 64.27 31.38 2.12
CA GLU A 92 65.43 30.72 2.71
C GLU A 92 66.26 29.97 1.66
N THR A 93 65.63 29.17 0.78
CA THR A 93 66.36 28.48 -0.30
C THR A 93 66.88 29.44 -1.36
N ASP A 94 66.13 30.48 -1.76
CA ASP A 94 66.60 31.56 -2.65
C ASP A 94 67.72 32.39 -1.98
N GLN A 95 67.81 32.45 -0.64
CA GLN A 95 68.93 33.04 0.11
C GLN A 95 70.17 32.12 0.08
N VAL A 96 70.03 30.85 0.45
CA VAL A 96 71.11 29.85 0.38
C VAL A 96 71.68 29.74 -1.05
N ILE A 97 70.82 29.77 -2.08
CA ILE A 97 71.23 29.79 -3.48
C ILE A 97 72.02 31.06 -3.84
N ARG A 98 71.70 32.22 -3.26
CA ARG A 98 72.48 33.46 -3.44
C ARG A 98 73.85 33.37 -2.73
N ASP A 99 73.89 32.85 -1.51
CA ASP A 99 75.13 32.74 -0.74
C ASP A 99 76.09 31.68 -1.32
N LEU A 100 75.56 30.56 -1.81
CA LEU A 100 76.33 29.60 -2.60
C LEU A 100 76.84 30.22 -3.91
N LYS A 101 76.02 31.01 -4.64
CA LYS A 101 76.46 31.71 -5.86
C LYS A 101 77.56 32.75 -5.60
N THR A 102 77.53 33.48 -4.48
CA THR A 102 78.64 34.39 -4.13
C THR A 102 79.89 33.63 -3.71
N SER A 103 79.74 32.50 -3.01
CA SER A 103 80.85 31.62 -2.61
C SER A 103 81.54 30.96 -3.82
N VAL A 104 80.76 30.49 -4.81
CA VAL A 104 81.28 30.00 -6.09
C VAL A 104 82.09 31.09 -6.80
N ARG A 105 81.57 32.32 -6.92
CA ARG A 105 82.31 33.44 -7.55
C ARG A 105 83.62 33.76 -6.83
N LYS A 106 83.66 33.75 -5.49
CA LYS A 106 84.90 33.93 -4.72
C LYS A 106 85.92 32.85 -5.08
N LEU A 107 85.51 31.58 -5.05
CA LEU A 107 86.35 30.44 -5.42
C LEU A 107 86.79 30.48 -6.90
N GLU A 108 85.95 30.99 -7.81
CA GLU A 108 86.32 31.20 -9.23
C GLU A 108 87.41 32.28 -9.38
N HIS A 109 87.32 33.38 -8.63
CA HIS A 109 88.35 34.43 -8.58
C HIS A 109 89.65 33.91 -7.95
N GLU A 110 89.60 33.26 -6.78
CA GLU A 110 90.77 32.66 -6.13
C GLU A 110 91.45 31.62 -7.03
N ASN A 111 90.67 30.84 -7.78
CA ASN A 111 91.18 29.86 -8.75
C ASN A 111 91.82 30.54 -9.98
N ALA A 112 91.31 31.70 -10.41
CA ALA A 112 91.94 32.52 -11.45
C ALA A 112 93.27 33.13 -10.96
N ASP A 113 93.32 33.65 -9.74
CA ASP A 113 94.54 34.20 -9.13
C ASP A 113 95.60 33.11 -8.91
N LEU A 114 95.21 31.93 -8.43
CA LEU A 114 96.11 30.77 -8.31
C LEU A 114 96.61 30.28 -9.68
N LYS A 115 95.79 30.33 -10.73
CA LYS A 115 96.23 30.05 -12.12
C LYS A 115 97.22 31.09 -12.63
N PHE A 116 96.99 32.38 -12.35
CA PHE A 116 97.91 33.46 -12.70
C PHE A 116 99.26 33.29 -11.98
N LEU A 117 99.24 33.05 -10.67
CA LEU A 117 100.42 32.83 -9.84
C LEU A 117 101.19 31.57 -10.26
N ASN A 118 100.51 30.47 -10.55
CA ASN A 118 101.14 29.25 -11.10
C ASN A 118 101.78 29.53 -12.47
N THR A 119 101.10 30.26 -13.35
CA THR A 119 101.66 30.69 -14.65
C THR A 119 102.91 31.55 -14.45
N GLN A 120 102.92 32.46 -13.48
CA GLN A 120 104.09 33.27 -13.12
C GLN A 120 105.25 32.41 -12.59
N TYR A 121 104.97 31.42 -11.74
CA TYR A 121 105.98 30.46 -11.28
C TYR A 121 106.54 29.60 -12.43
N VAL A 122 105.70 29.13 -13.35
CA VAL A 122 106.14 28.40 -14.56
C VAL A 122 107.03 29.28 -15.44
N HIS A 123 106.74 30.57 -15.60
CA HIS A 123 107.63 31.51 -16.28
C HIS A 123 108.95 31.72 -15.52
N LYS A 124 108.92 31.81 -14.19
CA LYS A 124 110.13 31.96 -13.35
C LYS A 124 111.01 30.71 -13.40
N VAL A 125 110.42 29.51 -13.36
CA VAL A 125 111.14 28.24 -13.56
C VAL A 125 111.78 28.20 -14.93
N LYS A 126 111.05 28.47 -16.02
CA LYS A 126 111.60 28.51 -17.40
C LYS A 126 112.74 29.53 -17.57
N ALA A 127 112.68 30.65 -16.87
CA ALA A 127 113.76 31.63 -16.85
C ALA A 127 115.02 31.08 -16.13
N LEU A 128 114.85 30.45 -14.96
CA LEU A 128 115.93 29.81 -14.21
C LEU A 128 116.51 28.57 -14.93
N GLU A 129 115.69 27.80 -15.65
CA GLU A 129 116.13 26.70 -16.51
C GLU A 129 117.01 27.21 -17.65
N LYS A 130 116.61 28.30 -18.31
CA LYS A 130 117.40 28.96 -19.36
C LYS A 130 118.72 29.52 -18.82
N GLU A 131 118.70 30.10 -17.63
CA GLU A 131 119.89 30.60 -16.93
C GLU A 131 120.83 29.45 -16.51
N ASN A 132 120.29 28.36 -15.96
CA ASN A 132 121.06 27.17 -15.62
C ASN A 132 121.62 26.47 -16.86
N LYS A 133 120.90 26.47 -17.98
CA LYS A 133 121.40 25.96 -19.27
C LYS A 133 122.60 26.78 -19.76
N SER A 134 122.51 28.11 -19.75
CA SER A 134 123.64 28.97 -20.16
C SER A 134 124.83 28.87 -19.19
N LYS A 135 124.59 28.68 -17.88
CA LYS A 135 125.63 28.36 -16.89
C LYS A 135 126.27 26.99 -17.15
N THR A 136 125.49 25.98 -17.51
CA THR A 136 125.99 24.62 -17.82
C THR A 136 126.82 24.61 -19.10
N GLU A 137 126.33 25.26 -20.16
CA GLU A 137 127.07 25.50 -21.40
C GLU A 137 128.38 26.23 -21.07
N ARG A 138 128.35 27.29 -20.26
CA ARG A 138 129.56 28.02 -19.84
C ARG A 138 130.51 27.20 -18.96
N ILE A 139 130.02 26.20 -18.23
CA ILE A 139 130.86 25.26 -17.47
C ILE A 139 131.53 24.26 -18.42
N GLN A 140 130.84 23.72 -19.42
CA GLN A 140 131.45 22.88 -20.46
C GLN A 140 132.53 23.65 -21.23
N ASP A 141 132.18 24.87 -21.65
CA ASP A 141 133.04 25.85 -22.32
C ASP A 141 134.34 26.15 -21.53
N LEU A 142 134.33 26.06 -20.20
CA LEU A 142 135.49 26.22 -19.32
C LEU A 142 136.21 24.89 -18.99
N GLN A 143 135.51 23.75 -19.05
CA GLN A 143 136.09 22.42 -18.85
C GLN A 143 136.88 21.95 -20.07
N GLU A 144 136.37 22.14 -21.30
CA GLU A 144 137.10 21.86 -22.54
C GLU A 144 138.41 22.65 -22.63
N LYS A 145 138.38 23.93 -22.19
CA LYS A 145 139.56 24.80 -22.11
C LYS A 145 140.53 24.41 -20.98
N ASN A 146 140.09 23.69 -19.96
CA ASN A 146 140.97 23.14 -18.90
C ASN A 146 141.64 21.81 -19.29
N LEU A 147 141.04 21.03 -20.21
CA LEU A 147 141.53 19.70 -20.58
C LEU A 147 142.81 19.69 -21.45
N HIS A 148 143.33 20.87 -21.82
CA HIS A 148 144.47 21.04 -22.73
C HIS A 148 145.79 21.44 -22.03
N ALA A 149 145.89 21.30 -20.71
CA ALA A 149 147.11 21.56 -19.95
C ALA A 149 148.06 20.34 -19.91
N VAL A 150 148.96 20.23 -20.90
CA VAL A 150 150.05 19.24 -20.91
C VAL A 150 151.37 19.92 -20.54
N VAL A 151 152.00 19.49 -19.45
CA VAL A 151 153.34 19.94 -19.04
C VAL A 151 154.30 18.77 -19.12
N GLU A 152 155.32 18.88 -19.98
CA GLU A 152 156.39 17.91 -20.07
C GLU A 152 157.50 18.21 -19.05
N THR A 153 157.98 17.19 -18.35
CA THR A 153 159.12 17.28 -17.44
C THR A 153 160.34 16.56 -18.02
N PRO A 154 161.57 17.09 -17.88
CA PRO A 154 162.80 16.41 -18.32
C PRO A 154 163.12 15.17 -17.46
N GLY A 155 162.35 14.08 -17.61
CA GLY A 155 162.40 12.93 -16.70
C GLY A 155 161.78 11.62 -17.18
N GLY A 156 161.30 11.53 -18.43
CA GLY A 156 161.06 10.25 -19.14
C GLY A 156 160.03 9.27 -18.56
N ARG A 157 159.30 9.59 -17.49
CA ARG A 157 158.29 8.70 -16.88
C ARG A 157 157.00 9.45 -16.53
N ARG A 158 155.99 9.32 -17.39
CA ARG A 158 154.62 9.81 -17.11
C ARG A 158 154.01 9.02 -15.94
N LYS A 159 153.64 9.72 -14.87
CA LYS A 159 152.71 9.22 -13.84
C LYS A 159 151.61 10.26 -13.63
N GLN A 160 150.37 9.81 -13.71
CA GLN A 160 149.17 10.63 -13.58
C GLN A 160 148.77 10.72 -12.10
N ILE A 161 148.64 11.94 -11.55
CA ILE A 161 148.26 12.17 -10.15
C ILE A 161 146.86 12.79 -10.12
N PRO A 162 145.82 12.08 -9.62
CA PRO A 162 144.49 12.66 -9.45
C PRO A 162 144.46 13.73 -8.35
N LEU A 163 144.00 14.94 -8.68
CA LEU A 163 143.85 16.05 -7.75
C LEU A 163 142.67 15.82 -6.79
N ARG A 164 142.97 15.42 -5.55
CA ARG A 164 142.00 15.33 -4.45
C ARG A 164 141.57 16.73 -4.04
N ARG A 165 140.31 17.09 -4.28
CA ARG A 165 139.76 18.42 -3.94
C ARG A 165 139.81 18.68 -2.44
N GLN A 166 140.54 19.71 -2.05
CA GLN A 166 140.55 20.28 -0.71
C GLN A 166 139.28 21.11 -0.50
N ARG A 167 138.67 21.04 0.69
CA ARG A 167 137.66 22.00 1.14
C ARG A 167 138.34 23.07 2.00
N MET A 168 137.84 24.29 1.91
CA MET A 168 138.24 25.44 2.72
C MET A 168 136.98 25.98 3.38
N ASP A 169 136.98 26.04 4.70
CA ASP A 169 136.08 26.90 5.45
C ASP A 169 136.74 28.29 5.58
N ILE A 170 135.95 29.35 5.66
CA ILE A 170 136.45 30.75 5.71
C ILE A 170 135.72 31.50 6.81
N GLU A 171 136.48 32.17 7.67
CA GLU A 171 135.96 32.97 8.79
C GLU A 171 135.91 34.47 8.44
N SER A 172 134.80 35.10 8.87
CA SER A 172 134.74 36.49 9.37
C SER A 172 134.84 37.71 8.44
N MET A 173 134.34 38.83 8.99
CA MET A 173 134.47 40.24 8.61
C MET A 173 134.02 40.74 7.22
N VAL A 174 132.83 41.36 7.18
CA VAL A 174 132.58 42.60 6.42
C VAL A 174 131.73 43.55 7.29
N SER A 175 132.08 44.84 7.29
CA SER A 175 131.47 45.91 8.11
C SER A 175 130.81 46.98 7.20
N PRO A 176 130.04 47.96 7.71
CA PRO A 176 128.87 48.47 6.99
C PRO A 176 129.13 49.70 6.11
N ALA A 177 128.25 49.90 5.13
CA ALA A 177 128.16 51.15 4.37
C ALA A 177 127.45 52.25 5.19
N ARG A 178 127.98 53.47 5.10
CA ARG A 178 127.34 54.73 5.51
C ARG A 178 127.67 55.81 4.49
N ASP A 179 126.81 56.83 4.45
CA ASP A 179 126.77 57.85 3.41
C ASP A 179 127.95 58.84 3.47
N LEU A 180 128.24 59.46 2.32
CA LEU A 180 129.19 60.56 2.18
C LEU A 180 128.45 61.89 2.00
N ASN A 181 128.97 62.97 2.58
CA ASN A 181 128.64 64.33 2.19
C ASN A 181 129.80 65.28 2.54
N ASP A 182 129.89 66.41 1.83
CA ASP A 182 131.13 67.17 1.65
C ASP A 182 131.64 67.97 2.86
N LYS A 183 132.97 68.14 2.95
CA LYS A 183 133.66 69.45 2.84
C LYS A 183 135.18 69.31 2.75
N ALA A 184 135.86 70.37 2.29
CA ALA A 184 137.23 70.35 1.78
C ALA A 184 138.14 71.43 2.39
N ASP A 185 139.45 71.19 2.29
CA ASP A 185 140.61 72.12 2.30
C ASP A 185 140.83 73.00 3.56
N ASP A 186 142.04 73.47 3.93
CA ASP A 186 143.41 73.27 3.43
C ASP A 186 144.43 73.45 4.59
N VAL A 187 145.74 73.20 4.40
CA VAL A 187 146.80 73.53 5.38
C VAL A 187 148.08 74.13 4.76
N HIS A 188 148.35 75.39 5.15
CA HIS A 188 149.60 76.16 5.07
C HIS A 188 150.00 76.86 3.75
N ASP A 189 149.49 78.09 3.66
CA ASP A 189 150.06 79.28 2.99
C ASP A 189 151.48 79.64 3.47
N PRO A 190 152.41 79.99 2.55
CA PRO A 190 153.54 80.87 2.87
C PRO A 190 153.79 81.98 1.83
N TYR A 191 152.76 82.46 1.12
CA TYR A 191 152.89 83.57 0.16
C TYR A 191 151.64 84.47 0.10
N VAL A 192 151.42 85.23 1.17
CA VAL A 192 150.42 86.33 1.27
C VAL A 192 150.59 87.42 0.19
N ALA A 193 151.68 87.42 -0.58
CA ALA A 193 151.84 88.23 -1.78
C ALA A 193 151.13 87.67 -3.03
N ASP A 194 150.90 86.35 -3.13
CA ASP A 194 150.13 85.77 -4.23
C ASP A 194 148.63 85.91 -4.01
N LEU A 195 148.11 86.05 -2.79
CA LEU A 195 146.65 86.06 -2.61
C LEU A 195 145.95 87.24 -3.32
N LEU A 196 146.67 88.31 -3.65
CA LEU A 196 146.21 89.38 -4.55
C LEU A 196 146.39 89.02 -6.04
N ASN A 197 147.57 88.53 -6.44
CA ASN A 197 147.78 88.06 -7.83
C ASN A 197 146.82 86.92 -8.22
N VAL A 198 146.51 86.03 -7.29
CA VAL A 198 145.57 84.91 -7.43
C VAL A 198 144.13 85.43 -7.40
N ALA A 199 143.80 86.48 -6.66
CA ALA A 199 142.51 87.14 -6.79
C ALA A 199 142.34 87.77 -8.18
N ASP A 200 143.33 88.52 -8.66
CA ASP A 200 143.27 89.21 -9.96
C ASP A 200 143.35 88.22 -11.13
N THR A 201 144.25 87.24 -11.12
CA THR A 201 144.27 86.16 -12.14
C THR A 201 143.05 85.26 -12.04
N ARG A 202 142.42 85.06 -10.86
CA ARG A 202 141.13 84.37 -10.77
C ARG A 202 139.99 85.22 -11.32
N ILE A 203 140.06 86.55 -11.21
CA ILE A 203 139.11 87.47 -11.85
C ILE A 203 139.32 87.46 -13.38
N GLU A 204 140.55 87.46 -13.88
CA GLU A 204 140.84 87.30 -15.31
C GLU A 204 140.41 85.92 -15.83
N ASP A 205 140.75 84.82 -15.15
CA ASP A 205 140.31 83.46 -15.47
C ASP A 205 138.78 83.33 -15.48
N LEU A 206 138.09 83.94 -14.51
CA LEU A 206 136.62 83.94 -14.47
C LEU A 206 136.02 84.86 -15.54
N GLN A 207 136.65 85.98 -15.91
CA GLN A 207 136.23 86.79 -17.05
C GLN A 207 136.46 86.07 -18.39
N VAL A 208 137.58 85.35 -18.52
CA VAL A 208 137.89 84.50 -19.68
C VAL A 208 136.92 83.32 -19.75
N GLN A 209 136.64 82.63 -18.64
CA GLN A 209 135.66 81.54 -18.59
C GLN A 209 134.23 82.04 -18.83
N VAL A 210 133.85 83.21 -18.31
CA VAL A 210 132.56 83.84 -18.64
C VAL A 210 132.51 84.21 -20.11
N SER A 211 133.55 84.81 -20.69
CA SER A 211 133.59 85.13 -22.12
C SER A 211 133.56 83.86 -22.99
N GLN A 212 134.29 82.81 -22.62
CA GLN A 212 134.27 81.51 -23.29
C GLN A 212 132.89 80.85 -23.19
N LEU A 213 132.28 80.79 -22.01
CA LEU A 213 130.92 80.26 -21.84
C LEU A 213 129.86 81.13 -22.54
N GLN A 214 130.10 82.43 -22.69
CA GLN A 214 129.19 83.35 -23.38
C GLN A 214 129.37 83.31 -24.91
N ASP A 215 130.57 83.02 -25.41
CA ASP A 215 130.84 82.69 -26.81
C ASP A 215 130.39 81.27 -27.16
N GLU A 216 130.56 80.28 -26.28
CA GLU A 216 129.99 78.94 -26.43
C GLU A 216 128.46 78.99 -26.36
N LYS A 217 127.87 79.80 -25.48
CA LYS A 217 126.43 80.07 -25.47
C LYS A 217 126.00 80.75 -26.77
N SER A 218 126.68 81.81 -27.22
CA SER A 218 126.30 82.48 -28.48
C SER A 218 126.52 81.58 -29.71
N SER A 219 127.53 80.71 -29.68
CA SER A 219 127.83 79.69 -30.70
C SER A 219 126.78 78.58 -30.69
N THR A 220 126.40 78.04 -29.54
CA THR A 220 125.35 77.01 -29.40
C THR A 220 123.96 77.57 -29.64
N GLU A 221 123.68 78.84 -29.36
CA GLU A 221 122.46 79.54 -29.74
C GLU A 221 122.42 79.82 -31.25
N ARG A 222 123.52 80.28 -31.87
CA ARG A 222 123.64 80.41 -33.34
C ARG A 222 123.50 79.04 -34.01
N ARG A 223 124.11 77.99 -33.46
CA ARG A 223 124.01 76.60 -33.93
C ARG A 223 122.59 76.04 -33.74
N ASN A 224 121.91 76.32 -32.63
CA ASN A 224 120.50 75.99 -32.43
C ASN A 224 119.58 76.77 -33.39
N LYS A 225 119.84 78.05 -33.63
CA LYS A 225 119.06 78.89 -34.55
C LYS A 225 119.28 78.48 -36.01
N SER A 226 120.50 78.05 -36.35
CA SER A 226 120.82 77.42 -37.63
C SER A 226 120.14 76.06 -37.76
N LEU A 227 120.28 75.17 -36.78
CA LEU A 227 119.64 73.84 -36.78
C LEU A 227 118.12 73.93 -36.81
N ARG A 228 117.50 74.87 -36.07
CA ARG A 228 116.05 75.13 -36.12
C ARG A 228 115.62 75.64 -37.49
N LYS A 229 116.35 76.57 -38.11
CA LYS A 229 116.09 76.96 -39.51
C LYS A 229 116.35 75.82 -40.51
N GLN A 230 117.29 74.93 -40.22
CA GLN A 230 117.63 73.79 -41.06
C GLN A 230 116.57 72.68 -40.94
N VAL A 231 115.98 72.51 -39.76
CA VAL A 231 114.77 71.70 -39.53
C VAL A 231 113.58 72.37 -40.22
N GLU A 232 113.29 73.64 -39.97
CA GLU A 232 112.15 74.35 -40.58
C GLU A 232 112.21 74.42 -42.11
N SER A 233 113.39 74.46 -42.72
CA SER A 233 113.57 74.35 -44.18
C SER A 233 113.53 72.89 -44.66
N ARG A 234 114.01 71.93 -43.87
CA ARG A 234 113.81 70.50 -44.16
C ARG A 234 112.35 70.09 -44.04
N ASP A 235 111.58 70.64 -43.12
CA ASP A 235 110.18 70.29 -42.90
C ASP A 235 109.31 70.82 -44.05
N LYS A 236 109.55 72.06 -44.49
CA LYS A 236 108.93 72.64 -45.70
C LYS A 236 109.37 71.91 -46.98
N GLU A 237 110.61 71.45 -47.06
CA GLU A 237 111.08 70.58 -48.14
C GLU A 237 110.52 69.15 -48.03
N ILE A 238 110.22 68.65 -46.83
CA ILE A 238 109.57 67.36 -46.59
C ILE A 238 108.09 67.44 -46.97
N GLU A 239 107.37 68.52 -46.69
CA GLU A 239 106.02 68.76 -47.23
C GLU A 239 106.06 68.81 -48.76
N ARG A 240 107.00 69.56 -49.35
CA ARG A 240 107.18 69.65 -50.81
C ARG A 240 107.54 68.31 -51.45
N LEU A 241 108.42 67.52 -50.83
CA LEU A 241 108.84 66.21 -51.31
C LEU A 241 107.77 65.14 -51.08
N ASN A 242 107.02 65.18 -49.98
CA ASN A 242 105.89 64.27 -49.76
C ASN A 242 104.81 64.48 -50.83
N GLN A 243 104.52 65.72 -51.23
CA GLN A 243 103.62 66.04 -52.35
C GLN A 243 104.18 65.65 -53.74
N LEU A 244 105.48 65.31 -53.83
CA LEU A 244 106.16 64.87 -55.06
C LEU A 244 106.55 63.39 -55.07
N LEU A 245 106.36 62.68 -53.95
CA LEU A 245 106.71 61.26 -53.77
C LEU A 245 105.49 60.34 -53.65
N ASP A 246 104.27 60.88 -53.80
CA ASP A 246 103.00 60.13 -53.88
C ASP A 246 102.84 59.43 -55.25
N GLY A 247 103.93 58.81 -55.74
CA GLY A 247 104.15 58.47 -57.15
C GLY A 247 105.13 57.32 -57.42
N GLY A 248 105.36 56.42 -56.46
CA GLY A 248 106.12 55.18 -56.68
C GLY A 248 106.68 54.52 -55.42
N ARG A 249 106.60 53.19 -55.30
CA ARG A 249 107.05 52.41 -54.11
C ARG A 249 108.58 52.25 -54.04
N PRO A 250 109.26 52.69 -52.96
CA PRO A 250 110.63 52.32 -52.62
C PRO A 250 110.70 51.12 -51.66
N VAL A 251 111.85 50.45 -51.60
CA VAL A 251 112.05 49.15 -50.91
C VAL A 251 111.89 49.21 -49.38
N ASP A 252 112.11 50.36 -48.74
CA ASP A 252 111.94 50.56 -47.28
C ASP A 252 110.51 50.28 -46.78
N ALA A 253 109.51 50.29 -47.67
CA ALA A 253 108.14 49.93 -47.30
C ALA A 253 108.04 48.52 -46.70
N VAL A 254 108.79 47.55 -47.24
CA VAL A 254 108.79 46.14 -46.79
C VAL A 254 109.39 46.00 -45.39
N LEU A 255 110.38 46.83 -45.06
CA LEU A 255 110.98 46.90 -43.71
C LEU A 255 110.10 47.68 -42.72
N ARG A 256 109.19 48.53 -43.21
CA ARG A 256 108.18 49.21 -42.36
C ARG A 256 106.96 48.35 -42.08
N GLU A 257 106.48 47.52 -43.01
CA GLU A 257 105.35 46.60 -42.77
C GLU A 257 105.60 45.71 -41.53
N SER A 258 106.78 45.07 -41.43
CA SER A 258 107.14 44.23 -40.26
C SER A 258 107.19 44.95 -38.91
N LYS A 259 107.34 46.29 -38.88
CA LYS A 259 107.23 47.11 -37.66
C LYS A 259 105.82 47.66 -37.46
N LYS A 260 105.12 48.03 -38.54
CA LYS A 260 103.73 48.49 -38.53
C LYS A 260 102.83 47.42 -37.90
N ASP A 261 102.99 46.16 -38.27
CA ASP A 261 102.29 45.02 -37.65
C ASP A 261 102.50 44.92 -36.13
N SER A 262 103.66 45.36 -35.62
CA SER A 262 103.94 45.34 -34.17
C SER A 262 103.30 46.53 -33.45
N SER A 263 103.35 47.72 -34.06
CA SER A 263 102.72 48.93 -33.52
C SER A 263 101.20 48.87 -33.59
N GLU A 264 100.63 48.35 -34.68
CA GLU A 264 99.17 48.18 -34.82
C GLU A 264 98.63 47.12 -33.86
N ARG A 265 99.40 46.06 -33.54
CA ARG A 265 99.04 45.14 -32.45
C ARG A 265 99.04 45.81 -31.07
N VAL A 266 99.98 46.72 -30.80
CA VAL A 266 100.00 47.49 -29.55
C VAL A 266 98.84 48.49 -29.50
N VAL A 267 98.56 49.21 -30.58
CA VAL A 267 97.42 50.15 -30.66
C VAL A 267 96.08 49.42 -30.56
N ALA A 268 95.92 48.26 -31.23
CA ALA A 268 94.72 47.44 -31.10
C ALA A 268 94.54 46.91 -29.67
N HIS A 269 95.62 46.49 -29.01
CA HIS A 269 95.57 46.05 -27.61
C HIS A 269 95.21 47.20 -26.65
N LEU A 270 95.76 48.39 -26.87
CA LEU A 270 95.42 49.60 -26.11
C LEU A 270 93.96 50.03 -26.34
N ASN A 271 93.46 49.97 -27.58
CA ASN A 271 92.06 50.28 -27.87
C ASN A 271 91.12 49.27 -27.19
N VAL A 272 91.38 47.97 -27.29
CA VAL A 272 90.61 46.94 -26.55
C VAL A 272 90.67 47.16 -25.04
N GLN A 273 91.80 47.64 -24.51
CA GLN A 273 91.92 48.00 -23.08
C GLN A 273 91.13 49.27 -22.72
N VAL A 274 91.07 50.26 -23.62
CA VAL A 274 90.23 51.47 -23.46
C VAL A 274 88.74 51.11 -23.53
N ASP A 275 88.33 50.30 -24.50
CA ASP A 275 86.94 49.83 -24.65
C ASP A 275 86.51 49.02 -23.42
N TYR A 276 87.37 48.12 -22.92
CA TYR A 276 87.14 47.36 -21.69
C TYR A 276 87.03 48.28 -20.45
N LEU A 277 87.86 49.31 -20.34
CA LEU A 277 87.78 50.29 -19.25
C LEU A 277 86.55 51.20 -19.35
N GLN A 278 86.13 51.58 -20.55
CA GLN A 278 84.88 52.33 -20.76
C GLN A 278 83.66 51.47 -20.42
N GLN A 279 83.63 50.21 -20.85
CA GLN A 279 82.55 49.30 -20.51
C GLN A 279 82.52 48.97 -19.01
N ALA A 280 83.68 48.73 -18.38
CA ALA A 280 83.77 48.56 -16.94
C ALA A 280 83.30 49.80 -16.17
N ASN A 281 83.65 51.01 -16.61
CA ASN A 281 83.12 52.25 -16.03
C ASN A 281 81.60 52.35 -16.21
N HIS A 282 81.06 52.01 -17.38
CA HIS A 282 79.61 52.04 -17.60
C HIS A 282 78.85 51.01 -16.74
N ASP A 283 79.39 49.80 -16.60
CA ASP A 283 78.83 48.77 -15.72
C ASP A 283 78.96 49.16 -14.23
N LEU A 284 80.01 49.90 -13.83
CA LEU A 284 80.15 50.47 -12.49
C LEU A 284 79.21 51.66 -12.25
N GLU A 285 79.03 52.57 -13.21
CA GLU A 285 78.04 53.65 -13.15
C GLU A 285 76.62 53.09 -13.02
N LYS A 286 76.32 52.04 -13.78
CA LYS A 286 75.04 51.33 -13.70
C LYS A 286 74.87 50.63 -12.34
N GLN A 287 75.87 49.91 -11.84
CA GLN A 287 75.82 49.31 -10.51
C GLN A 287 75.69 50.36 -9.39
N LEU A 288 76.35 51.51 -9.53
CA LEU A 288 76.21 52.64 -8.60
C LEU A 288 74.78 53.19 -8.64
N LYS A 289 74.18 53.35 -9.83
CA LYS A 289 72.78 53.75 -9.95
C LYS A 289 71.83 52.71 -9.37
N ASP A 290 71.97 51.44 -9.76
CA ASP A 290 71.11 50.35 -9.28
C ASP A 290 71.19 50.20 -7.75
N THR A 291 72.35 50.45 -7.13
CA THR A 291 72.52 50.46 -5.66
C THR A 291 72.01 51.73 -4.99
N VAL A 292 72.02 52.89 -5.66
CA VAL A 292 71.36 54.12 -5.19
C VAL A 292 69.83 53.96 -5.23
N ASP A 293 69.27 53.46 -6.33
CA ASP A 293 67.84 53.22 -6.49
C ASP A 293 67.36 52.15 -5.48
N GLN A 294 68.14 51.08 -5.26
CA GLN A 294 67.89 50.11 -4.18
C GLN A 294 67.97 50.74 -2.78
N LYS A 295 68.89 51.69 -2.51
CA LYS A 295 68.94 52.40 -1.23
C LYS A 295 67.74 53.32 -1.02
N VAL A 296 67.30 54.05 -2.05
CA VAL A 296 66.10 54.90 -1.97
C VAL A 296 64.86 54.05 -1.67
N GLU A 297 64.70 52.92 -2.34
CA GLU A 297 63.59 51.99 -2.09
C GLU A 297 63.70 51.29 -0.72
N ALA A 298 64.92 50.96 -0.25
CA ALA A 298 65.13 50.44 1.10
C ALA A 298 64.82 51.49 2.18
N THR A 299 65.18 52.76 1.98
CA THR A 299 64.80 53.86 2.88
C THR A 299 63.29 54.12 2.84
N ARG A 300 62.63 54.04 1.68
CA ARG A 300 61.17 54.12 1.59
C ARG A 300 60.50 53.03 2.42
N ARG A 301 60.95 51.77 2.28
CA ARG A 301 60.45 50.64 3.06
C ARG A 301 60.78 50.76 4.54
N ALA A 302 61.93 51.30 4.91
CA ALA A 302 62.27 51.59 6.31
C ALA A 302 61.30 52.61 6.92
N ASN A 303 60.99 53.69 6.21
CA ASN A 303 60.01 54.70 6.66
C ASN A 303 58.58 54.12 6.76
N GLU A 304 58.19 53.25 5.82
CA GLU A 304 56.89 52.55 5.84
C GLU A 304 56.82 51.53 7.00
N LEU A 305 57.92 50.87 7.34
CA LEU A 305 58.05 50.01 8.51
C LEU A 305 58.10 50.81 9.82
N GLU A 306 58.71 51.99 9.87
CA GLU A 306 58.68 52.87 11.03
C GLU A 306 57.27 53.41 11.30
N ALA A 307 56.52 53.77 10.24
CA ALA A 307 55.13 54.19 10.36
C ALA A 307 54.23 53.05 10.88
N THR A 308 54.30 51.86 10.27
CA THR A 308 53.51 50.70 10.73
C THR A 308 53.91 50.23 12.13
N ASN A 309 55.20 50.33 12.51
CA ASN A 309 55.63 50.08 13.89
C ASN A 309 55.08 51.14 14.87
N ALA A 310 54.93 52.40 14.47
CA ALA A 310 54.33 53.43 15.30
C ALA A 310 52.83 53.17 15.54
N ASP A 311 52.10 52.74 14.50
CA ASP A 311 50.69 52.34 14.59
C ASP A 311 50.53 51.08 15.45
N LEU A 312 51.33 50.03 15.22
CA LEU A 312 51.36 48.83 16.06
C LEU A 312 51.74 49.15 17.52
N LEU A 313 52.59 50.14 17.77
CA LEU A 313 52.90 50.63 19.13
C LEU A 313 51.76 51.46 19.76
N LEU A 314 50.77 51.91 18.99
CA LEU A 314 49.52 52.47 19.52
C LEU A 314 48.51 51.36 19.79
N GLU A 315 48.31 50.44 18.85
CA GLU A 315 47.46 49.25 19.03
C GLU A 315 47.90 48.42 20.25
N LEU A 316 49.21 48.19 20.42
CA LEU A 316 49.76 47.53 21.61
C LEU A 316 49.52 48.32 22.90
N LYS A 317 49.48 49.65 22.88
CA LYS A 317 49.16 50.45 24.08
C LYS A 317 47.67 50.32 24.43
N ASP A 318 46.79 50.28 23.45
CA ASP A 318 45.35 50.12 23.67
C ASP A 318 44.96 48.68 24.00
N LEU A 319 45.65 47.67 23.44
CA LEU A 319 45.60 46.28 23.90
C LEU A 319 46.09 46.13 25.34
N ASN A 320 47.18 46.79 25.75
CA ASN A 320 47.64 46.79 27.15
C ASN A 320 46.63 47.48 28.09
N ARG A 321 45.98 48.58 27.65
CA ARG A 321 44.89 49.21 28.41
C ARG A 321 43.69 48.26 28.56
N LEU A 322 43.29 47.58 27.50
CA LEU A 322 42.18 46.64 27.50
C LEU A 322 42.48 45.38 28.34
N SER A 323 43.70 44.82 28.24
CA SER A 323 44.15 43.71 29.09
C SER A 323 44.08 44.11 30.56
N ARG A 324 44.64 45.27 30.92
CA ARG A 324 44.60 45.78 32.30
C ARG A 324 43.19 46.06 32.82
N GLN A 325 42.25 46.45 31.94
CA GLN A 325 40.85 46.57 32.33
C GLN A 325 40.22 45.19 32.55
N VAL A 326 40.45 44.23 31.65
CA VAL A 326 39.99 42.85 31.77
C VAL A 326 40.60 42.14 33.00
N GLU A 327 41.84 42.47 33.37
CA GLU A 327 42.47 42.02 34.62
C GLU A 327 41.75 42.59 35.84
N GLN A 328 41.44 43.89 35.88
CA GLN A 328 40.68 44.51 36.97
C GLN A 328 39.23 43.98 37.08
N ASP A 329 38.59 43.70 35.95
CA ASP A 329 37.24 43.11 35.95
C ASP A 329 37.29 41.64 36.41
N LYS A 330 38.30 40.86 35.98
CA LYS A 330 38.57 39.52 36.53
C LYS A 330 38.88 39.54 38.03
N GLU A 331 39.65 40.51 38.53
CA GLU A 331 39.91 40.65 39.97
C GLU A 331 38.61 40.91 40.76
N ARG A 332 37.70 41.74 40.23
CA ARG A 332 36.36 41.98 40.81
C ARG A 332 35.52 40.71 40.81
N ASP A 333 35.45 40.00 39.70
CA ASP A 333 34.69 38.77 39.56
C ASP A 333 35.25 37.66 40.48
N VAL A 334 36.58 37.53 40.58
CA VAL A 334 37.23 36.59 41.50
C VAL A 334 36.92 36.94 42.96
N ILE A 335 36.90 38.22 43.35
CA ILE A 335 36.51 38.64 44.71
C ILE A 335 35.03 38.32 44.98
N ALA A 336 34.14 38.55 44.00
CA ALA A 336 32.72 38.21 44.12
C ALA A 336 32.52 36.68 44.27
N ILE A 337 33.14 35.88 43.41
CA ILE A 337 33.12 34.42 43.45
C ILE A 337 33.74 33.89 44.75
N GLN A 338 34.80 34.52 45.29
CA GLN A 338 35.35 34.16 46.60
C GLN A 338 34.38 34.44 47.75
N SER A 339 33.60 35.53 47.69
CA SER A 339 32.53 35.80 48.65
C SER A 339 31.41 34.77 48.56
N GLU A 340 30.88 34.51 47.36
CA GLU A 340 29.84 33.49 47.15
C GLU A 340 30.31 32.08 47.52
N LEU A 341 31.59 31.75 47.28
CA LEU A 341 32.21 30.50 47.70
C LEU A 341 32.38 30.42 49.23
N SER A 342 32.59 31.55 49.91
CA SER A 342 32.61 31.62 51.38
C SER A 342 31.21 31.39 51.96
N ASP A 343 30.19 32.09 51.43
CA ASP A 343 28.81 32.00 51.90
C ASP A 343 28.21 30.60 51.63
N THR A 344 28.45 30.04 50.44
CA THR A 344 28.04 28.66 50.12
C THR A 344 28.76 27.64 51.01
N LYS A 345 30.07 27.79 51.30
CA LYS A 345 30.76 26.94 52.29
C LYS A 345 30.18 27.07 53.68
N ALA A 346 29.78 28.26 54.12
CA ALA A 346 29.11 28.45 55.41
C ALA A 346 27.74 27.73 55.46
N VAL A 347 26.95 27.79 54.39
CA VAL A 347 25.70 27.03 54.25
C VAL A 347 25.97 25.51 54.23
N LEU A 348 26.99 25.06 53.51
CA LEU A 348 27.35 23.64 53.41
C LEU A 348 27.78 23.07 54.76
N ASN A 349 28.59 23.81 55.53
CA ASN A 349 28.97 23.45 56.90
C ASN A 349 27.75 23.36 57.84
N ASN A 350 26.79 24.29 57.72
CA ASN A 350 25.55 24.24 58.49
C ASN A 350 24.68 23.03 58.11
N LEU A 351 24.58 22.68 56.83
CA LEU A 351 23.88 21.49 56.35
C LEU A 351 24.56 20.19 56.81
N GLN A 352 25.89 20.11 56.77
CA GLN A 352 26.64 18.97 57.32
C GLN A 352 26.45 18.82 58.83
N HIS A 353 26.35 19.93 59.58
CA HIS A 353 26.02 19.88 61.00
C HIS A 353 24.60 19.34 61.24
N GLN A 354 23.62 19.79 60.45
CA GLN A 354 22.23 19.30 60.51
C GLN A 354 22.11 17.82 60.13
N GLU A 355 22.81 17.38 59.07
CA GLU A 355 22.90 15.96 58.71
C GLU A 355 23.54 15.15 59.83
N GLY A 356 24.60 15.68 60.46
CA GLY A 356 25.22 15.11 61.65
C GLY A 356 24.22 14.91 62.81
N THR A 357 23.44 15.92 63.15
CA THR A 357 22.40 15.82 64.19
C THR A 357 21.32 14.81 63.83
N HIS A 358 20.78 14.86 62.60
CA HIS A 358 19.76 13.91 62.15
C HIS A 358 20.28 12.47 62.06
N ARG A 359 21.56 12.28 61.75
CA ARG A 359 22.24 10.98 61.78
C ARG A 359 22.39 10.44 63.19
N THR A 360 22.65 11.30 64.19
CA THR A 360 22.61 10.89 65.61
C THR A 360 21.19 10.56 66.08
N GLU A 361 20.20 11.43 65.83
CA GLU A 361 18.78 11.20 66.15
C GLU A 361 18.28 9.89 65.55
N MET A 362 18.58 9.63 64.27
CA MET A 362 18.19 8.38 63.61
C MET A 362 18.97 7.15 64.12
N GLN A 363 20.16 7.33 64.69
CA GLN A 363 20.85 6.23 65.40
C GLN A 363 20.19 5.95 66.76
N GLU A 364 19.70 6.97 67.47
CA GLU A 364 18.96 6.81 68.72
C GLU A 364 17.58 6.20 68.49
N LEU A 365 16.81 6.67 67.51
CA LEU A 365 15.54 6.05 67.10
C LEU A 365 15.72 4.58 66.66
N ARG A 366 16.84 4.22 66.02
CA ARG A 366 17.19 2.82 65.72
C ARG A 366 17.46 2.01 66.99
N LYS A 367 18.19 2.56 67.98
CA LYS A 367 18.42 1.91 69.29
C LYS A 367 17.12 1.75 70.08
N GLU A 368 16.21 2.72 70.01
CA GLU A 368 14.91 2.64 70.70
C GLU A 368 13.99 1.62 70.04
N ARG A 369 13.95 1.58 68.69
CA ARG A 369 13.27 0.51 67.96
C ARG A 369 13.84 -0.86 68.30
N GLN A 370 15.16 -1.01 68.47
CA GLN A 370 15.78 -2.26 68.90
C GLN A 370 15.24 -2.70 70.28
N ARG A 371 15.24 -1.79 71.27
CA ARG A 371 14.70 -2.04 72.62
C ARG A 371 13.23 -2.46 72.58
N LEU A 372 12.40 -1.76 71.81
CA LEU A 372 10.98 -2.07 71.66
C LEU A 372 10.74 -3.42 70.95
N MET A 373 11.63 -3.85 70.04
CA MET A 373 11.55 -5.20 69.47
C MET A 373 11.95 -6.27 70.49
N GLU A 374 13.02 -6.07 71.27
CA GLU A 374 13.40 -6.97 72.37
C GLU A 374 12.32 -7.06 73.46
N GLU A 375 11.60 -5.97 73.73
CA GLU A 375 10.50 -5.94 74.70
C GLU A 375 9.26 -6.65 74.15
N ASN A 376 8.88 -6.42 72.89
CA ASN A 376 7.81 -7.17 72.24
C ASN A 376 8.12 -8.68 72.15
N GLU A 377 9.38 -9.08 71.92
CA GLU A 377 9.78 -10.49 71.91
C GLU A 377 9.66 -11.13 73.31
N ARG A 378 10.07 -10.41 74.37
CA ARG A 378 9.84 -10.84 75.76
C ARG A 378 8.35 -10.93 76.10
N LEU A 379 7.53 -10.00 75.63
CA LEU A 379 6.07 -10.02 75.82
C LEU A 379 5.42 -11.18 75.06
N ALA A 380 5.87 -11.48 73.84
CA ALA A 380 5.41 -12.64 73.07
C ALA A 380 5.72 -13.96 73.78
N VAL A 381 6.94 -14.12 74.32
CA VAL A 381 7.30 -15.29 75.14
C VAL A 381 6.45 -15.37 76.42
N LEU A 382 6.17 -14.24 77.08
CA LEU A 382 5.26 -14.22 78.25
C LEU A 382 3.82 -14.58 77.88
N MET A 383 3.32 -14.16 76.72
CA MET A 383 2.02 -14.57 76.19
C MET A 383 2.00 -16.07 75.86
N GLU A 384 3.02 -16.61 75.20
CA GLU A 384 3.09 -18.04 74.88
C GLU A 384 3.07 -18.90 76.15
N ASN A 385 3.84 -18.52 77.18
CA ASN A 385 3.79 -19.20 78.48
C ASN A 385 2.39 -19.12 79.12
N ALA A 386 1.72 -17.96 79.05
CA ALA A 386 0.35 -17.81 79.55
C ALA A 386 -0.68 -18.64 78.75
N GLU A 387 -0.51 -18.78 77.43
CA GLU A 387 -1.33 -19.64 76.58
C GLU A 387 -1.10 -21.13 76.86
N GLN A 388 0.14 -21.52 77.18
CA GLN A 388 0.48 -22.88 77.65
C GLN A 388 -0.12 -23.16 79.03
N ASP A 389 -0.08 -22.22 79.98
CA ASP A 389 -0.74 -22.32 81.28
C ASP A 389 -2.27 -22.43 81.14
N VAL A 390 -2.88 -21.62 80.26
CA VAL A 390 -4.32 -21.70 79.95
C VAL A 390 -4.68 -23.04 79.30
N HIS A 391 -3.86 -23.56 78.40
CA HIS A 391 -4.04 -24.92 77.87
C HIS A 391 -3.94 -25.95 78.98
N HIS A 392 -2.94 -25.88 79.87
CA HIS A 392 -2.77 -26.82 80.97
C HIS A 392 -3.95 -26.82 81.94
N VAL A 393 -4.46 -25.63 82.31
CA VAL A 393 -5.66 -25.48 83.14
C VAL A 393 -6.91 -26.02 82.43
N THR A 394 -7.05 -25.78 81.12
CA THR A 394 -8.15 -26.34 80.31
C THR A 394 -8.07 -27.86 80.26
N ASP A 395 -6.88 -28.42 80.09
CA ASP A 395 -6.62 -29.86 80.02
C ASP A 395 -6.84 -30.55 81.38
N LEU A 396 -6.60 -29.85 82.50
CA LEU A 396 -6.97 -30.28 83.85
C LEU A 396 -8.48 -30.20 84.10
N LEU A 397 -9.16 -29.14 83.65
CA LEU A 397 -10.62 -29.04 83.69
C LEU A 397 -11.26 -30.17 82.89
N ASP A 398 -10.77 -30.47 81.69
CA ASP A 398 -11.32 -31.50 80.82
C ASP A 398 -11.07 -32.93 81.36
N LYS A 399 -9.97 -33.14 82.10
CA LYS A 399 -9.74 -34.37 82.89
C LYS A 399 -10.70 -34.47 84.07
N SER A 400 -10.85 -33.40 84.84
CA SER A 400 -11.83 -33.32 85.94
C SER A 400 -13.26 -33.56 85.47
N ASP A 401 -13.62 -33.06 84.29
CA ASP A 401 -14.95 -33.27 83.69
C ASP A 401 -15.15 -34.70 83.17
N LYS A 402 -14.10 -35.36 82.69
CA LYS A 402 -14.13 -36.80 82.34
C LYS A 402 -14.25 -37.67 83.60
N GLU A 403 -13.61 -37.29 84.71
CA GLU A 403 -13.79 -37.97 86.00
C GLU A 403 -15.18 -37.70 86.60
N ARG A 404 -15.68 -36.46 86.54
CA ARG A 404 -17.04 -36.07 86.94
C ARG A 404 -18.11 -36.86 86.16
N LYS A 405 -17.92 -37.05 84.85
CA LYS A 405 -18.79 -37.91 84.02
C LYS A 405 -18.69 -39.37 84.44
N ARG A 406 -17.49 -39.96 84.55
CA ARG A 406 -17.29 -41.35 85.02
C ARG A 406 -17.88 -41.61 86.42
N LEU A 407 -17.77 -40.65 87.34
CA LEU A 407 -18.36 -40.74 88.68
C LEU A 407 -19.88 -40.58 88.64
N SER A 408 -20.42 -39.72 87.77
CA SER A 408 -21.86 -39.60 87.53
C SER A 408 -22.45 -40.87 86.89
N GLU A 409 -21.77 -41.46 85.91
CA GLU A 409 -22.10 -42.75 85.28
C GLU A 409 -22.03 -43.89 86.29
N ARG A 410 -20.99 -43.92 87.13
CA ARG A 410 -20.85 -44.92 88.20
C ARG A 410 -21.92 -44.77 89.28
N ASN A 411 -22.30 -43.54 89.65
CA ASN A 411 -23.42 -43.29 90.56
C ASN A 411 -24.77 -43.65 89.91
N ALA A 412 -24.96 -43.40 88.62
CA ALA A 412 -26.15 -43.84 87.89
C ALA A 412 -26.23 -45.37 87.84
N GLN A 413 -25.12 -46.06 87.57
CA GLN A 413 -25.06 -47.52 87.59
C GLN A 413 -25.28 -48.08 89.01
N LEU A 414 -24.71 -47.45 90.06
CA LEU A 414 -25.01 -47.83 91.45
C LEU A 414 -26.49 -47.59 91.77
N THR A 415 -27.11 -46.51 91.29
CA THR A 415 -28.55 -46.26 91.44
C THR A 415 -29.41 -47.29 90.70
N ILE A 416 -28.95 -47.79 89.53
CA ILE A 416 -29.60 -48.89 88.81
C ILE A 416 -29.45 -50.19 89.59
N ASN A 417 -28.24 -50.54 90.02
CA ASN A 417 -27.96 -51.74 90.82
C ASN A 417 -28.73 -51.71 92.15
N GLU A 418 -28.88 -50.55 92.80
CA GLU A 418 -29.73 -50.39 93.98
C GLU A 418 -31.21 -50.60 93.67
N ARG A 419 -31.72 -50.08 92.54
CA ARG A 419 -33.09 -50.35 92.10
C ARG A 419 -33.32 -51.82 91.75
N GLU A 420 -32.33 -52.49 91.14
CA GLU A 420 -32.38 -53.92 90.86
C GLU A 420 -32.34 -54.75 92.14
N LEU A 421 -31.43 -54.43 93.08
CA LEU A 421 -31.36 -55.07 94.40
C LEU A 421 -32.62 -54.79 95.24
N VAL A 422 -33.25 -53.62 95.13
CA VAL A 422 -34.54 -53.31 95.76
C VAL A 422 -35.66 -54.13 95.11
N MET A 423 -35.74 -54.18 93.78
CA MET A 423 -36.71 -55.05 93.07
C MET A 423 -36.51 -56.53 93.41
N ASP A 424 -35.27 -57.00 93.57
CA ASP A 424 -34.99 -58.39 93.97
C ASP A 424 -35.26 -58.63 95.45
N LEU A 425 -35.01 -57.66 96.33
CA LEU A 425 -35.46 -57.70 97.72
C LEU A 425 -36.99 -57.69 97.83
N GLU A 426 -37.70 -57.03 96.93
CA GLU A 426 -39.18 -57.02 96.88
C GLU A 426 -39.75 -58.30 96.28
N ARG A 427 -39.13 -58.85 95.22
CA ARG A 427 -39.39 -60.20 94.71
C ARG A 427 -39.14 -61.27 95.79
N LEU A 428 -38.07 -61.15 96.57
CA LEU A 428 -37.77 -62.05 97.71
C LEU A 428 -38.71 -61.85 98.91
N LYS A 429 -39.18 -60.63 99.19
CA LYS A 429 -40.18 -60.35 100.24
C LYS A 429 -41.55 -60.97 99.95
N LEU A 430 -41.90 -61.19 98.68
CA LEU A 430 -43.11 -61.91 98.29
C LEU A 430 -43.02 -63.44 98.50
N THR A 431 -41.84 -64.00 98.83
CA THR A 431 -41.66 -65.45 99.00
C THR A 431 -40.90 -65.87 100.27
N LYS A 432 -41.33 -65.43 101.46
CA LYS A 432 -41.15 -66.22 102.70
C LYS A 432 -41.98 -65.78 103.91
N SER A 433 -43.08 -66.50 104.14
CA SER A 433 -43.74 -66.61 105.44
C SER A 433 -43.42 -67.97 106.05
N VAL A 434 -42.72 -68.05 107.20
CA VAL A 434 -42.62 -69.27 108.03
C VAL A 434 -42.03 -68.97 109.43
N LYS A 435 -42.40 -69.77 110.44
CA LYS A 435 -41.94 -69.74 111.86
C LYS A 435 -41.31 -71.13 112.20
N PRO A 436 -41.03 -71.50 113.46
CA PRO A 436 -40.01 -71.04 114.42
C PRO A 436 -39.05 -72.20 114.85
N LYS A 437 -38.32 -72.01 115.97
CA LYS A 437 -37.64 -73.00 116.88
C LYS A 437 -36.12 -73.26 116.77
N LYS A 438 -35.52 -73.22 117.99
CA LYS A 438 -34.40 -74.02 118.53
C LYS A 438 -32.95 -73.77 118.05
N SER A 439 -32.03 -74.05 118.98
CA SER A 439 -30.57 -74.22 118.81
C SER A 439 -29.75 -72.92 118.62
N ARG A 440 -28.48 -72.79 119.07
CA ARG A 440 -27.69 -73.36 120.20
C ARG A 440 -26.31 -72.64 120.23
N ASP A 441 -25.68 -72.54 121.40
CA ASP A 441 -24.25 -72.25 121.64
C ASP A 441 -23.45 -71.25 120.75
N LYS A 442 -23.04 -70.14 121.40
CA LYS A 442 -21.68 -69.56 121.42
C LYS A 442 -21.19 -68.55 120.33
N SER A 443 -20.65 -67.46 120.89
CA SER A 443 -19.57 -66.57 120.43
C SER A 443 -19.95 -65.22 119.77
N PRO A 444 -19.29 -64.10 120.17
CA PRO A 444 -19.74 -62.73 119.85
C PRO A 444 -19.21 -62.22 118.50
N SER A 445 -19.96 -61.36 117.81
CA SER A 445 -19.65 -60.95 116.43
C SER A 445 -19.79 -59.45 116.13
N LYS A 446 -18.67 -58.87 115.67
CA LYS A 446 -18.46 -57.86 114.60
C LYS A 446 -19.27 -56.56 114.50
N ILE A 447 -20.46 -56.42 115.08
CA ILE A 447 -21.29 -55.22 114.89
C ILE A 447 -20.67 -54.00 115.59
N GLU A 448 -20.29 -54.13 116.86
CA GLU A 448 -19.72 -53.01 117.64
C GLU A 448 -18.38 -52.50 117.09
N SER A 449 -17.54 -53.39 116.53
CA SER A 449 -16.28 -53.00 115.88
C SER A 449 -16.50 -52.20 114.60
N LEU A 450 -17.58 -52.48 113.86
CA LEU A 450 -17.89 -51.76 112.62
C LEU A 450 -18.37 -50.35 112.93
N VAL A 451 -19.23 -50.20 113.95
CA VAL A 451 -19.60 -48.88 114.52
C VAL A 451 -18.35 -48.11 114.94
N LYS A 452 -17.47 -48.69 115.78
CA LYS A 452 -16.22 -48.05 116.23
C LYS A 452 -15.22 -47.73 115.11
N THR A 453 -15.37 -48.29 113.90
CA THR A 453 -14.54 -47.95 112.74
C THR A 453 -15.14 -46.75 112.01
N LEU A 454 -16.46 -46.77 111.74
CA LEU A 454 -17.19 -45.64 111.16
C LEU A 454 -17.14 -44.38 112.04
N GLU A 455 -17.13 -44.52 113.37
CA GLU A 455 -16.93 -43.41 114.29
C GLU A 455 -15.54 -42.79 114.18
N LYS A 456 -14.49 -43.60 114.00
CA LYS A 456 -13.12 -43.12 113.77
C LYS A 456 -12.99 -42.42 112.42
N GLU A 457 -13.63 -42.92 111.37
CA GLU A 457 -13.64 -42.29 110.05
C GLU A 457 -14.40 -40.95 110.09
N ARG A 458 -15.58 -40.90 110.74
CA ARG A 458 -16.33 -39.66 111.01
C ARG A 458 -15.46 -38.62 111.73
N ASP A 459 -14.75 -39.02 112.78
CA ASP A 459 -13.97 -38.09 113.60
C ASP A 459 -12.62 -37.71 112.95
N TYR A 460 -12.07 -38.56 112.08
CA TYR A 460 -10.97 -38.21 111.17
C TYR A 460 -11.39 -37.10 110.21
N TYR A 461 -12.47 -37.28 109.45
CA TYR A 461 -12.93 -36.28 108.47
C TYR A 461 -13.43 -34.99 109.14
N ARG A 462 -13.94 -35.06 110.38
CA ARG A 462 -14.20 -33.87 111.22
C ARG A 462 -12.90 -33.09 111.47
N GLY A 463 -11.85 -33.76 111.94
CA GLY A 463 -10.55 -33.13 112.21
C GLY A 463 -9.91 -32.54 110.95
N GLU A 464 -10.07 -33.20 109.80
CA GLU A 464 -9.59 -32.72 108.50
C GLU A 464 -10.34 -31.45 108.05
N CYS A 465 -11.67 -31.42 108.22
CA CYS A 465 -12.49 -30.22 107.97
C CYS A 465 -12.15 -29.06 108.92
N GLU A 466 -11.94 -29.32 110.21
CA GLU A 466 -11.52 -28.32 111.20
C GLU A 466 -10.10 -27.78 110.90
N THR A 467 -9.21 -28.64 110.39
CA THR A 467 -7.87 -28.24 109.93
C THR A 467 -7.94 -27.32 108.70
N LEU A 468 -8.78 -27.66 107.72
CA LEU A 468 -9.02 -26.82 106.54
C LEU A 468 -9.64 -25.47 106.89
N GLN A 469 -10.65 -25.43 107.78
CA GLN A 469 -11.19 -24.16 108.29
C GLN A 469 -10.16 -23.36 109.09
N GLY A 470 -9.27 -24.04 109.83
CA GLY A 470 -8.14 -23.43 110.53
C GLY A 470 -7.13 -22.78 109.57
N MET A 471 -6.86 -23.39 108.42
CA MET A 471 -6.01 -22.80 107.36
C MET A 471 -6.69 -21.59 106.71
N MET A 472 -7.99 -21.67 106.40
CA MET A 472 -8.71 -20.55 105.78
C MET A 472 -8.86 -19.35 106.73
N ARG A 473 -9.09 -19.56 108.03
CA ARG A 473 -9.17 -18.47 109.02
C ARG A 473 -7.82 -17.81 109.33
N LYS A 474 -6.69 -18.48 109.11
CA LYS A 474 -5.34 -17.93 109.40
C LYS A 474 -4.76 -17.01 108.32
N ARG A 475 -5.49 -16.72 107.23
CA ARG A 475 -5.05 -15.76 106.18
C ARG A 475 -5.74 -14.39 106.22
N LEU A 476 -6.53 -14.08 107.25
CA LEU A 476 -7.18 -12.76 107.40
C LEU A 476 -6.91 -12.16 108.80
N SER A 477 -6.37 -10.93 108.80
CA SER A 477 -6.14 -10.03 109.94
C SER A 477 -5.25 -10.49 111.11
N ALA A 478 -4.02 -9.96 111.16
CA ALA A 478 -3.40 -9.36 112.35
C ALA A 478 -2.09 -8.63 111.95
N SER A 479 -1.81 -7.47 112.56
CA SER A 479 -0.59 -6.66 112.32
C SER A 479 0.11 -6.35 113.64
N PRO A 480 1.44 -6.15 113.65
CA PRO A 480 2.05 -5.19 114.56
C PRO A 480 2.95 -4.14 113.85
N PRO A 481 3.16 -2.95 114.45
CA PRO A 481 3.67 -1.78 113.70
C PRO A 481 5.03 -1.23 114.17
N SER A 482 5.48 -0.17 113.47
CA SER A 482 6.16 1.02 114.02
C SER A 482 7.71 1.13 113.99
N ASN A 483 8.14 2.13 113.22
CA ASN A 483 9.28 3.04 113.43
C ASN A 483 10.77 2.63 113.20
N ARG A 484 11.33 3.33 112.18
CA ARG A 484 12.60 4.12 112.19
C ARG A 484 13.96 3.45 111.90
N LYS A 485 14.36 3.64 110.63
CA LYS A 485 15.65 4.20 110.18
C LYS A 485 16.94 3.44 110.56
N GLY A 486 17.28 2.46 109.73
CA GLY A 486 18.67 2.08 109.41
C GLY A 486 18.82 1.95 107.90
N SER A 487 19.91 2.45 107.29
CA SER A 487 20.04 2.52 105.83
C SER A 487 21.12 1.60 105.28
N LYS A 488 20.72 0.62 104.44
CA LYS A 488 21.27 0.31 103.10
C LYS A 488 20.79 -1.07 102.56
N SER A 489 20.88 -1.22 101.23
CA SER A 489 21.03 -2.48 100.46
C SER A 489 19.78 -3.33 100.06
N LYS A 490 19.33 -3.10 98.81
CA LYS A 490 18.85 -4.07 97.78
C LYS A 490 17.40 -4.64 97.86
N GLY A 491 16.79 -4.80 96.67
CA GLY A 491 15.47 -5.43 96.40
C GLY A 491 14.36 -4.43 96.06
N LYS A 492 14.32 -3.78 94.88
CA LYS A 492 14.17 -4.34 93.53
C LYS A 492 12.87 -5.14 93.23
N THR A 493 11.81 -5.00 94.04
CA THR A 493 10.49 -5.61 93.74
C THR A 493 9.25 -4.77 94.12
N ILE A 494 9.38 -3.44 94.34
CA ILE A 494 8.27 -2.58 94.82
C ILE A 494 7.89 -1.47 93.83
N GLY A 495 8.85 -0.72 93.28
CA GLY A 495 8.55 0.41 92.39
C GLY A 495 7.77 0.07 91.11
N HIS A 496 7.86 -1.17 90.61
CA HIS A 496 7.02 -1.63 89.49
C HIS A 496 5.55 -1.82 89.90
N LEU A 497 5.28 -2.26 91.14
CA LEU A 497 3.93 -2.37 91.69
C LEU A 497 3.36 -1.00 92.08
N GLU A 498 4.19 -0.06 92.54
CA GLU A 498 3.76 1.32 92.78
C GLU A 498 3.42 2.02 91.46
N SER A 499 4.27 1.89 90.43
CA SER A 499 3.99 2.39 89.06
C SER A 499 2.76 1.72 88.43
N MET A 500 2.60 0.39 88.57
CA MET A 500 1.40 -0.33 88.12
C MET A 500 0.16 0.11 88.90
N THR A 501 0.27 0.41 90.20
CA THR A 501 -0.84 0.93 91.01
C THR A 501 -1.18 2.37 90.66
N GLN A 502 -0.20 3.15 90.18
CA GLN A 502 -0.40 4.52 89.69
C GLN A 502 -1.04 4.51 88.30
N LEU A 503 -0.59 3.65 87.38
CA LEU A 503 -1.27 3.37 86.12
C LEU A 503 -2.70 2.84 86.34
N LEU A 504 -2.92 1.88 87.24
CA LEU A 504 -4.27 1.40 87.60
C LEU A 504 -5.09 2.41 88.43
N GLN A 505 -4.50 3.51 88.91
CA GLN A 505 -5.23 4.66 89.45
C GLN A 505 -5.59 5.64 88.35
N GLU A 506 -4.68 5.91 87.42
CA GLU A 506 -4.89 6.80 86.27
C GLU A 506 -5.86 6.18 85.25
N GLU A 507 -5.75 4.89 84.92
CA GLU A 507 -6.73 4.12 84.15
C GLU A 507 -8.08 4.04 84.86
N ARG A 508 -8.12 3.76 86.16
CA ARG A 508 -9.38 3.71 86.89
C ARG A 508 -10.04 5.08 86.96
N ASP A 509 -9.28 6.16 87.12
CA ASP A 509 -9.83 7.52 87.11
C ASP A 509 -10.04 8.05 85.68
N PHE A 510 -9.43 7.47 84.65
CA PHE A 510 -9.70 7.68 83.22
C PHE A 510 -11.03 7.00 82.85
N TYR A 511 -11.16 5.69 83.06
CA TYR A 511 -12.41 4.96 82.86
C TYR A 511 -13.53 5.46 83.76
N LYS A 512 -13.24 6.03 84.95
CA LYS A 512 -14.24 6.72 85.77
C LYS A 512 -14.68 8.05 85.13
N ARG A 513 -13.76 8.87 84.62
CA ARG A 513 -14.09 10.09 83.86
C ARG A 513 -14.84 9.77 82.55
N GLU A 514 -14.46 8.71 81.84
CA GLU A 514 -15.10 8.24 80.62
C GLU A 514 -16.47 7.60 80.91
N CYS A 515 -16.61 6.83 81.99
CA CYS A 515 -17.92 6.36 82.47
C CYS A 515 -18.79 7.50 82.99
N GLU A 516 -18.25 8.55 83.61
CA GLU A 516 -19.01 9.73 84.04
C GLU A 516 -19.47 10.55 82.81
N LEU A 517 -18.65 10.67 81.77
CA LEU A 517 -19.04 11.21 80.45
C LEU A 517 -20.13 10.36 79.77
N LEU A 518 -19.98 9.03 79.76
CA LEU A 518 -20.96 8.11 79.16
C LEU A 518 -22.27 8.02 79.95
N ARG A 519 -22.22 8.15 81.29
CA ARG A 519 -23.40 8.20 82.17
C ARG A 519 -24.17 9.50 81.98
N ASN A 520 -23.47 10.63 81.89
CA ASN A 520 -24.05 11.93 81.50
C ASN A 520 -24.68 11.92 80.10
N MET A 521 -24.35 10.94 79.23
CA MET A 521 -24.97 10.73 77.91
C MET A 521 -26.02 9.60 77.86
N LYS A 522 -26.19 8.79 78.93
CA LYS A 522 -27.15 7.67 78.98
C LYS A 522 -28.13 7.67 80.14
N GLU A 523 -28.14 8.71 80.98
CA GLU A 523 -29.28 9.03 81.87
C GLU A 523 -30.20 10.13 81.28
N LYS A 524 -30.20 10.25 79.94
CA LYS A 524 -31.45 10.30 79.17
C LYS A 524 -31.60 9.01 78.37
N SER A 525 -32.82 8.46 78.35
CA SER A 525 -33.21 7.17 77.74
C SER A 525 -32.70 5.91 78.45
N VAL A 526 -33.46 5.52 79.46
CA VAL A 526 -33.34 4.29 80.27
C VAL A 526 -33.93 3.06 79.54
N LEU A 527 -33.46 1.84 79.88
CA LEU A 527 -33.95 0.46 79.59
C LEU A 527 -33.46 -0.34 78.33
N MET A 528 -32.75 -1.44 78.67
CA MET A 528 -32.76 -2.83 78.11
C MET A 528 -31.96 -3.28 76.85
N SER A 529 -30.96 -4.12 77.15
CA SER A 529 -30.57 -5.46 76.63
C SER A 529 -30.77 -5.97 75.17
N PRO A 530 -29.82 -6.79 74.64
CA PRO A 530 -29.80 -7.37 73.27
C PRO A 530 -30.41 -8.81 73.21
N PRO A 531 -30.33 -9.63 72.11
CA PRO A 531 -29.58 -9.46 70.85
C PRO A 531 -30.30 -9.86 69.52
N THR A 532 -29.58 -9.73 68.38
CA THR A 532 -29.82 -10.35 67.04
C THR A 532 -31.13 -9.99 66.30
N ARG A 533 -31.20 -9.68 64.99
CA ARG A 533 -30.31 -9.96 63.84
C ARG A 533 -30.59 -9.00 62.64
N GLU A 534 -29.54 -8.65 61.88
CA GLU A 534 -29.45 -8.14 60.47
C GLU A 534 -30.58 -7.32 59.77
N ARG A 535 -30.18 -6.19 59.13
CA ARG A 535 -30.62 -5.58 57.83
C ARG A 535 -32.14 -5.57 57.47
N VAL A 536 -32.76 -4.47 57.01
CA VAL A 536 -32.40 -3.51 55.93
C VAL A 536 -32.92 -2.08 56.26
N SER A 537 -32.52 -1.06 55.49
CA SER A 537 -32.84 0.37 55.67
C SER A 537 -34.17 0.85 55.05
N ARG A 538 -34.66 2.03 55.52
CA ARG A 538 -35.65 2.95 54.89
C ARG A 538 -37.12 2.46 54.85
N ASP A 539 -38.16 3.30 54.94
CA ASP A 539 -38.27 4.78 55.13
C ASP A 539 -39.64 5.17 55.73
N SER A 540 -39.78 6.42 56.23
CA SER A 540 -41.04 7.16 56.45
C SER A 540 -42.00 6.72 57.61
N PRO A 541 -42.66 7.66 58.33
CA PRO A 541 -43.35 7.37 59.61
C PRO A 541 -44.80 6.85 59.49
N SER A 542 -45.18 6.15 58.40
CA SER A 542 -46.58 5.75 58.15
C SER A 542 -46.97 4.35 58.65
N GLU A 543 -46.07 3.36 58.61
CA GLU A 543 -46.44 1.95 58.84
C GLU A 543 -46.71 1.58 60.31
N VAL A 544 -46.03 2.25 61.26
CA VAL A 544 -46.15 1.96 62.71
C VAL A 544 -47.57 2.13 63.23
N ASN A 545 -48.37 3.01 62.61
CA ASN A 545 -49.78 3.24 62.96
C ASN A 545 -50.75 2.23 62.34
N ARG A 546 -50.30 1.38 61.41
CA ARG A 546 -51.09 0.29 60.81
C ARG A 546 -51.02 -0.97 61.67
N LEU A 547 -49.81 -1.44 61.96
CA LEU A 547 -49.56 -2.69 62.69
C LEU A 547 -50.17 -2.72 64.11
N ARG A 548 -50.38 -1.56 64.75
CA ARG A 548 -51.09 -1.48 66.04
C ARG A 548 -52.58 -1.85 65.93
N ARG A 549 -53.26 -1.53 64.83
CA ARG A 549 -54.70 -1.82 64.63
C ARG A 549 -54.93 -3.30 64.35
N GLU A 550 -54.12 -3.87 63.47
CA GLU A 550 -54.19 -5.29 63.08
C GLU A 550 -53.99 -6.22 64.30
N ARG A 551 -53.23 -5.80 65.32
CA ARG A 551 -53.11 -6.49 66.62
C ARG A 551 -54.41 -6.48 67.43
N ASP A 552 -55.08 -5.33 67.52
CA ASP A 552 -56.29 -5.15 68.34
C ASP A 552 -57.48 -5.93 67.76
N GLU A 553 -57.59 -5.98 66.42
CA GLU A 553 -58.66 -6.70 65.72
C GLU A 553 -58.58 -8.23 65.91
N LEU A 554 -57.38 -8.81 65.88
CA LEU A 554 -57.17 -10.25 66.11
C LEU A 554 -57.59 -10.68 67.52
N GLN A 555 -57.42 -9.82 68.53
CA GLN A 555 -57.79 -10.13 69.90
C GLN A 555 -59.32 -10.23 70.10
N SER A 556 -60.11 -9.48 69.32
CA SER A 556 -61.59 -9.55 69.31
C SER A 556 -62.17 -10.80 68.63
N LEU A 557 -61.37 -11.53 67.86
CA LEU A 557 -61.85 -12.73 67.15
C LEU A 557 -61.86 -13.97 68.06
N VAL A 558 -60.95 -14.05 69.03
CA VAL A 558 -60.81 -15.20 69.94
C VAL A 558 -62.03 -15.33 70.88
N GLU A 559 -62.46 -14.23 71.51
CA GLU A 559 -63.62 -14.19 72.43
C GLU A 559 -64.95 -14.64 71.79
N LYS A 560 -65.03 -14.68 70.45
CA LYS A 560 -66.23 -15.11 69.71
C LYS A 560 -66.31 -16.63 69.58
N PHE A 561 -65.18 -17.34 69.47
CA PHE A 561 -65.18 -18.79 69.31
C PHE A 561 -65.57 -19.53 70.60
N GLU A 562 -65.20 -19.00 71.77
CA GLU A 562 -65.51 -19.61 73.07
C GLU A 562 -67.02 -19.73 73.31
N LYS A 563 -67.82 -18.79 72.79
CA LYS A 563 -69.30 -18.79 72.93
C LYS A 563 -70.01 -19.83 72.07
N HIS A 564 -69.46 -20.25 70.94
CA HIS A 564 -70.12 -21.26 70.09
C HIS A 564 -70.04 -22.67 70.68
N LEU A 565 -69.06 -22.95 71.56
CA LEU A 565 -68.86 -24.29 72.11
C LEU A 565 -69.96 -24.71 73.10
N THR A 566 -70.56 -23.75 73.82
CA THR A 566 -71.61 -24.01 74.81
C THR A 566 -72.96 -24.39 74.18
N GLU A 567 -73.26 -23.87 72.99
CA GLU A 567 -74.57 -24.01 72.33
C GLU A 567 -74.81 -25.44 71.79
N ILE A 568 -73.73 -26.15 71.40
CA ILE A 568 -73.79 -27.52 70.88
C ILE A 568 -74.21 -28.53 71.96
N GLN A 569 -73.92 -28.27 73.24
CA GLN A 569 -74.15 -29.22 74.34
C GLN A 569 -75.63 -29.38 74.73
N GLU A 570 -76.48 -28.42 74.40
CA GLU A 570 -77.89 -28.44 74.79
C GLU A 570 -78.75 -29.33 73.87
N ASN A 571 -78.47 -29.30 72.56
CA ASN A 571 -79.23 -30.02 71.52
C ASN A 571 -79.22 -31.55 71.64
N VAL A 572 -78.28 -32.14 72.37
CA VAL A 572 -78.17 -33.62 72.51
C VAL A 572 -79.25 -34.18 73.45
N LYS A 573 -79.80 -33.38 74.37
CA LYS A 573 -80.78 -33.87 75.36
C LYS A 573 -82.14 -34.22 74.75
N THR A 574 -82.64 -33.41 73.83
CA THR A 574 -84.00 -33.53 73.28
C THR A 574 -84.22 -34.83 72.51
N LEU A 575 -83.26 -35.21 71.66
CA LEU A 575 -83.31 -36.42 70.82
C LEU A 575 -83.41 -37.74 71.62
N THR A 576 -83.13 -37.73 72.92
CA THR A 576 -83.27 -38.92 73.77
C THR A 576 -84.75 -39.21 74.12
N GLN A 577 -85.61 -38.18 74.12
CA GLN A 577 -86.98 -38.28 74.64
C GLN A 577 -87.99 -38.85 73.63
N ASP A 578 -87.78 -38.63 72.32
CA ASP A 578 -88.74 -39.06 71.29
C ASP A 578 -88.78 -40.59 71.09
N ARG A 579 -87.64 -41.27 71.31
CA ARG A 579 -87.49 -42.72 71.11
C ARG A 579 -88.48 -43.54 71.93
N ASP A 580 -88.68 -43.18 73.20
CA ASP A 580 -89.35 -44.03 74.18
C ASP A 580 -90.88 -44.02 74.02
N ASN A 581 -91.45 -43.02 73.33
CA ASN A 581 -92.89 -42.94 73.04
C ASN A 581 -93.36 -44.00 72.02
N ILE A 582 -92.51 -44.40 71.06
CA ILE A 582 -92.93 -45.26 69.94
C ILE A 582 -93.21 -46.70 70.41
N GLN A 583 -92.49 -47.19 71.43
CA GLN A 583 -92.55 -48.59 71.85
C GLN A 583 -93.90 -48.97 72.50
N LEU A 584 -94.59 -48.01 73.13
CA LEU A 584 -95.88 -48.22 73.79
C LEU A 584 -97.03 -48.56 72.81
N LEU A 585 -96.94 -48.11 71.56
CA LEU A 585 -98.00 -48.30 70.56
C LEU A 585 -98.04 -49.72 69.97
N TYR A 586 -96.96 -50.49 70.09
CA TYR A 586 -96.83 -51.77 69.39
C TYR A 586 -97.55 -52.94 70.10
N GLU A 587 -97.65 -52.89 71.44
CA GLU A 587 -98.22 -53.99 72.24
C GLU A 587 -99.76 -54.06 72.16
N GLN A 588 -100.43 -52.94 71.82
CA GLN A 588 -101.89 -52.86 71.82
C GLN A 588 -102.55 -53.62 70.64
N ALA A 589 -101.83 -53.80 69.53
CA ALA A 589 -102.38 -54.39 68.31
C ALA A 589 -102.50 -55.93 68.35
N THR A 590 -101.79 -56.60 69.26
CA THR A 590 -101.65 -58.08 69.25
C THR A 590 -102.82 -58.85 69.89
N ASP A 591 -103.57 -58.24 70.81
CA ASP A 591 -104.63 -58.94 71.56
C ASP A 591 -105.94 -59.10 70.77
N GLU A 592 -106.26 -58.17 69.87
CA GLU A 592 -107.54 -58.12 69.15
C GLU A 592 -107.75 -59.35 68.25
N ILE A 593 -106.68 -59.79 67.57
CA ILE A 593 -106.70 -60.88 66.58
C ILE A 593 -107.13 -62.23 67.19
N GLN A 594 -106.89 -62.45 68.49
CA GLN A 594 -107.20 -63.73 69.14
C GLN A 594 -108.71 -63.94 69.41
N ARG A 595 -109.53 -62.88 69.47
CA ARG A 595 -110.97 -63.00 69.76
C ARG A 595 -111.77 -63.65 68.62
N LEU A 596 -111.43 -63.36 67.37
CA LEU A 596 -112.30 -63.67 66.22
C LEU A 596 -112.32 -65.14 65.78
N ARG A 597 -111.37 -65.98 66.22
CA ARG A 597 -111.21 -67.36 65.72
C ARG A 597 -112.11 -68.44 66.36
N ARG A 598 -113.11 -68.09 67.18
CA ARG A 598 -113.85 -69.06 68.04
C ARG A 598 -115.32 -69.35 67.70
N GLN A 599 -115.89 -68.85 66.60
CA GLN A 599 -117.36 -68.83 66.42
C GLN A 599 -118.02 -69.74 65.36
N VAL A 600 -117.30 -70.50 64.51
CA VAL A 600 -117.93 -71.13 63.31
C VAL A 600 -117.54 -72.60 63.05
N SER A 601 -118.20 -73.57 63.71
CA SER A 601 -118.23 -75.00 63.27
C SER A 601 -119.20 -75.92 64.04
N GLN A 602 -120.38 -76.26 63.48
CA GLN A 602 -121.24 -77.42 63.88
C GLN A 602 -122.20 -77.85 62.74
N ALA A 603 -122.74 -79.10 62.82
CA ALA A 603 -123.88 -79.69 62.06
C ALA A 603 -123.68 -80.10 60.56
N ARG A 604 -124.28 -81.17 59.99
CA ARG A 604 -124.88 -82.46 60.48
C ARG A 604 -125.13 -83.48 59.32
N SER A 605 -125.77 -84.64 59.57
CA SER A 605 -125.98 -85.82 58.67
C SER A 605 -127.39 -86.51 58.89
N PRO A 606 -127.67 -87.85 58.76
CA PRO A 606 -127.85 -88.74 57.56
C PRO A 606 -129.08 -89.74 57.54
N SER A 607 -129.38 -90.42 56.40
CA SER A 607 -129.94 -91.82 56.20
C SER A 607 -131.26 -92.34 56.89
N PRO A 608 -131.78 -93.60 56.68
CA PRO A 608 -132.19 -94.36 55.46
C PRO A 608 -133.57 -95.15 55.63
N SER A 609 -133.80 -96.25 54.85
CA SER A 609 -134.74 -97.40 55.09
C SER A 609 -136.22 -97.31 54.59
N ARG A 610 -136.99 -98.37 54.28
CA ARG A 610 -136.72 -99.72 53.70
C ARG A 610 -137.92 -100.34 52.92
N ALA A 611 -138.76 -99.52 52.27
CA ALA A 611 -139.87 -100.00 51.42
C ALA A 611 -139.97 -99.16 50.12
N ALA A 612 -139.08 -99.26 49.13
CA ALA A 612 -138.19 -100.35 48.71
C ALA A 612 -138.91 -101.62 48.22
N SER A 613 -139.27 -101.63 46.94
CA SER A 613 -138.85 -102.66 45.96
C SER A 613 -139.38 -102.30 44.57
N ALA A 614 -140.68 -102.01 44.43
CA ALA A 614 -141.30 -101.67 43.15
C ALA A 614 -140.84 -100.33 42.54
N VAL A 615 -140.51 -99.35 43.38
CA VAL A 615 -140.02 -98.02 42.93
C VAL A 615 -138.53 -98.04 42.59
N LEU A 616 -137.75 -98.96 43.19
CA LEU A 616 -136.29 -98.98 43.06
C LEU A 616 -135.85 -99.31 41.62
N LEU A 617 -136.38 -100.38 41.02
CA LEU A 617 -136.00 -100.83 39.67
C LEU A 617 -136.14 -99.76 38.57
N ARG A 618 -137.00 -98.76 38.77
CA ARG A 618 -137.18 -97.63 37.85
C ARG A 618 -136.18 -96.50 38.11
N VAL A 619 -135.95 -96.16 39.39
CA VAL A 619 -134.96 -95.15 39.78
C VAL A 619 -133.51 -95.64 39.54
N GLU A 620 -133.27 -96.95 39.60
CA GLU A 620 -131.94 -97.53 39.37
C GLU A 620 -131.50 -97.41 37.91
N SER A 621 -132.41 -97.54 36.93
CA SER A 621 -132.08 -97.31 35.52
C SER A 621 -131.80 -95.83 35.21
N GLU A 622 -132.52 -94.91 35.87
CA GLU A 622 -132.30 -93.47 35.76
C GLU A 622 -130.97 -93.04 36.44
N ARG A 623 -130.62 -93.65 37.58
CA ARG A 623 -129.34 -93.46 38.30
C ARG A 623 -128.13 -93.89 37.45
N ASP A 624 -128.19 -95.07 36.85
CA ASP A 624 -127.02 -95.67 36.19
C ASP A 624 -126.67 -94.97 34.87
N ALA A 625 -127.66 -94.34 34.22
CA ALA A 625 -127.41 -93.39 33.13
C ALA A 625 -126.62 -92.15 33.61
N ALA A 626 -127.06 -91.50 34.71
CA ALA A 626 -126.41 -90.30 35.23
C ALA A 626 -124.96 -90.56 35.71
N LEU A 627 -124.67 -91.75 36.25
CA LEU A 627 -123.32 -92.15 36.65
C LEU A 627 -122.35 -92.34 35.47
N ALA A 628 -122.85 -92.59 34.25
CA ALA A 628 -122.01 -92.71 33.06
C ALA A 628 -121.47 -91.35 32.60
N ASP A 629 -122.30 -90.30 32.62
CA ASP A 629 -121.89 -88.96 32.18
C ASP A 629 -120.99 -88.25 33.19
N LEU A 630 -121.19 -88.47 34.50
CA LEU A 630 -120.28 -87.95 35.54
C LEU A 630 -118.83 -88.44 35.36
N ARG A 631 -118.67 -89.69 34.90
CA ARG A 631 -117.34 -90.26 34.62
C ARG A 631 -116.66 -89.60 33.42
N ARG A 632 -117.42 -89.27 32.37
CA ARG A 632 -116.92 -88.56 31.19
C ARG A 632 -116.41 -87.17 31.56
N THR A 633 -117.19 -86.41 32.35
CA THR A 633 -116.81 -85.05 32.76
C THR A 633 -115.57 -85.02 33.65
N ASN A 634 -115.39 -85.97 34.57
CA ASN A 634 -114.15 -86.07 35.35
C ASN A 634 -112.93 -86.26 34.43
N THR A 635 -112.98 -87.21 33.48
CA THR A 635 -111.85 -87.43 32.56
C THR A 635 -111.54 -86.24 31.66
N GLN A 636 -112.46 -85.28 31.50
CA GLN A 636 -112.20 -84.02 30.80
C GLN A 636 -111.53 -82.98 31.69
N LEU A 637 -111.82 -82.97 33.00
CA LEU A 637 -111.15 -82.11 33.98
C LEU A 637 -109.69 -82.52 34.19
N ASP A 638 -109.42 -83.81 34.40
CA ASP A 638 -108.06 -84.34 34.59
C ASP A 638 -107.14 -83.92 33.41
N ASN A 639 -107.63 -84.06 32.18
CA ASN A 639 -106.95 -83.67 30.94
C ASN A 639 -106.75 -82.15 30.75
N LEU A 640 -107.40 -81.30 31.56
CA LEU A 640 -107.21 -79.85 31.57
C LEU A 640 -106.22 -79.42 32.66
N GLU A 641 -106.22 -80.08 33.83
CA GLU A 641 -105.25 -79.80 34.89
C GLU A 641 -103.82 -80.13 34.46
N ASP A 642 -103.57 -81.28 33.83
CA ASP A 642 -102.25 -81.65 33.31
C ASP A 642 -101.72 -80.63 32.27
N LYS A 643 -102.60 -80.10 31.40
CA LYS A 643 -102.24 -79.08 30.41
C LYS A 643 -101.89 -77.74 31.06
N LEU A 644 -102.67 -77.33 32.06
CA LEU A 644 -102.40 -76.11 32.81
C LEU A 644 -101.04 -76.19 33.52
N LYS A 645 -100.76 -77.33 34.15
CA LYS A 645 -99.51 -77.59 34.87
C LYS A 645 -98.29 -77.55 33.94
N ALA A 646 -98.34 -78.24 32.79
CA ALA A 646 -97.27 -78.21 31.80
C ALA A 646 -96.99 -76.78 31.29
N SER A 647 -98.04 -75.97 31.10
CA SER A 647 -97.90 -74.56 30.71
C SER A 647 -97.23 -73.69 31.79
N GLN A 648 -97.50 -73.96 33.07
CA GLN A 648 -96.89 -73.24 34.19
C GLN A 648 -95.41 -73.59 34.37
N GLU A 649 -95.04 -74.87 34.26
CA GLU A 649 -93.65 -75.33 34.37
C GLU A 649 -92.76 -74.73 33.26
N SER A 650 -93.26 -74.64 32.02
CA SER A 650 -92.55 -73.97 30.92
C SER A 650 -92.29 -72.49 31.20
N SER A 651 -93.29 -71.75 31.68
CA SER A 651 -93.17 -70.31 31.96
C SER A 651 -92.15 -70.01 33.07
N LEU A 652 -92.12 -70.82 34.13
CA LEU A 652 -91.13 -70.71 35.21
C LEU A 652 -89.69 -70.97 34.71
N GLN A 653 -89.53 -71.85 33.72
CA GLN A 653 -88.22 -72.20 33.16
C GLN A 653 -87.68 -71.11 32.20
N GLU A 654 -88.57 -70.43 31.47
CA GLU A 654 -88.20 -69.22 30.71
C GLU A 654 -87.83 -68.06 31.63
N ARG A 655 -88.63 -67.80 32.68
CA ARG A 655 -88.38 -66.72 33.64
C ARG A 655 -86.96 -66.78 34.23
N ARG A 656 -86.53 -67.96 34.69
CA ARG A 656 -85.17 -68.17 35.23
C ARG A 656 -84.08 -67.83 34.20
N ARG A 657 -84.26 -68.14 32.92
CA ARG A 657 -83.29 -67.79 31.85
C ARG A 657 -83.14 -66.29 31.64
N TYR A 658 -84.18 -65.49 31.93
CA TYR A 658 -84.09 -64.04 31.89
C TYR A 658 -83.42 -63.48 33.14
N GLU A 659 -83.73 -64.01 34.32
CA GLU A 659 -83.08 -63.66 35.60
C GLU A 659 -81.55 -63.94 35.52
N ASP A 660 -81.15 -65.14 35.07
CA ASP A 660 -79.76 -65.55 34.74
C ASP A 660 -79.03 -64.61 33.77
N LYS A 661 -79.77 -63.92 32.89
CA LYS A 661 -79.22 -63.03 31.86
C LYS A 661 -79.03 -61.60 32.38
N ILE A 662 -79.92 -61.14 33.26
CA ILE A 662 -79.84 -59.82 33.90
C ILE A 662 -78.61 -59.74 34.78
N GLU A 663 -78.40 -60.71 35.69
CA GLU A 663 -77.27 -60.74 36.62
C GLU A 663 -75.90 -60.69 35.88
N ARG A 664 -75.79 -61.39 34.74
CA ARG A 664 -74.58 -61.35 33.89
C ARG A 664 -74.35 -59.98 33.25
N LEU A 665 -75.41 -59.28 32.83
CA LEU A 665 -75.31 -57.93 32.26
C LEU A 665 -74.92 -56.91 33.33
N GLU A 666 -75.48 -57.01 34.53
CA GLU A 666 -75.15 -56.16 35.68
C GLU A 666 -73.69 -56.36 36.13
N SER A 667 -73.21 -57.61 36.20
CA SER A 667 -71.80 -57.93 36.50
C SER A 667 -70.81 -57.35 35.47
N MET A 668 -71.18 -57.30 34.19
CA MET A 668 -70.35 -56.63 33.17
C MET A 668 -70.41 -55.10 33.27
N LEU A 669 -71.56 -54.54 33.63
CA LEU A 669 -71.74 -53.08 33.79
C LEU A 669 -70.86 -52.53 34.93
N GLU A 670 -70.78 -53.19 36.08
CA GLU A 670 -69.93 -52.73 37.18
C GLU A 670 -68.43 -52.85 36.88
N LYS A 671 -68.00 -53.86 36.14
CA LYS A 671 -66.60 -53.96 35.66
C LYS A 671 -66.27 -52.78 34.74
N ALA A 672 -67.11 -52.50 33.75
CA ALA A 672 -66.92 -51.35 32.85
C ALA A 672 -66.92 -49.99 33.58
N LYS A 673 -67.70 -49.85 34.68
CA LYS A 673 -67.65 -48.65 35.55
C LYS A 673 -66.33 -48.55 36.32
N ALA A 674 -65.82 -49.65 36.86
CA ALA A 674 -64.54 -49.69 37.58
C ALA A 674 -63.38 -49.31 36.66
N ASP A 675 -63.25 -49.97 35.50
CA ASP A 675 -62.20 -49.74 34.50
C ASP A 675 -62.18 -48.26 34.06
N ARG A 676 -63.35 -47.69 33.79
CA ARG A 676 -63.52 -46.27 33.42
C ARG A 676 -63.00 -45.32 34.52
N ASN A 677 -63.27 -45.63 35.78
CA ASN A 677 -62.88 -44.80 36.91
C ASN A 677 -61.35 -44.84 37.14
N GLU A 678 -60.72 -46.01 37.01
CA GLU A 678 -59.26 -46.15 37.08
C GLU A 678 -58.56 -45.32 35.99
N MET A 679 -59.03 -45.44 34.74
CA MET A 679 -58.46 -44.67 33.62
C MET A 679 -58.61 -43.15 33.83
N HIS A 680 -59.70 -42.70 34.45
CA HIS A 680 -59.89 -41.28 34.76
C HIS A 680 -58.91 -40.77 35.84
N ALA A 681 -58.65 -41.58 36.88
CA ALA A 681 -57.63 -41.27 37.88
C ALA A 681 -56.23 -41.20 37.25
N ARG A 682 -55.90 -42.16 36.37
CA ARG A 682 -54.60 -42.20 35.65
C ARG A 682 -54.39 -40.98 34.75
N VAL A 683 -55.40 -40.56 33.99
CA VAL A 683 -55.35 -39.34 33.17
C VAL A 683 -55.16 -38.08 34.03
N THR A 684 -55.80 -38.02 35.20
CA THR A 684 -55.66 -36.88 36.12
C THR A 684 -54.25 -36.79 36.71
N SER A 685 -53.67 -37.92 37.12
CA SER A 685 -52.29 -37.99 37.60
C SER A 685 -51.28 -37.52 36.54
N LEU A 686 -51.44 -37.98 35.28
CA LEU A 686 -50.56 -37.58 34.18
C LEU A 686 -50.63 -36.08 33.86
N ARG A 687 -51.82 -35.46 33.91
CA ARG A 687 -51.98 -34.01 33.73
C ARG A 687 -51.24 -33.20 34.79
N ASN A 688 -51.32 -33.62 36.05
CA ASN A 688 -50.62 -32.96 37.15
C ASN A 688 -49.09 -33.09 37.01
N MET A 689 -48.59 -34.22 36.50
CA MET A 689 -47.17 -34.41 36.21
C MET A 689 -46.70 -33.48 35.08
N VAL A 690 -47.48 -33.33 34.01
CA VAL A 690 -47.16 -32.41 32.90
C VAL A 690 -47.09 -30.95 33.39
N ALA A 691 -48.08 -30.49 34.17
CA ALA A 691 -48.08 -29.14 34.73
C ALA A 691 -46.83 -28.85 35.59
N ASN A 692 -46.43 -29.79 36.46
CA ASN A 692 -45.21 -29.66 37.27
C ASN A 692 -43.93 -29.57 36.41
N LEU A 693 -43.85 -30.33 35.32
CA LEU A 693 -42.71 -30.30 34.40
C LEU A 693 -42.68 -28.99 33.57
N GLU A 694 -43.84 -28.46 33.17
CA GLU A 694 -43.94 -27.17 32.49
C GLU A 694 -43.49 -26.01 33.39
N ASP A 695 -43.83 -26.02 34.68
CA ASP A 695 -43.41 -24.98 35.62
C ASP A 695 -41.91 -25.08 35.98
N GLN A 696 -41.36 -26.30 36.06
CA GLN A 696 -39.91 -26.50 36.18
C GLN A 696 -39.15 -26.00 34.92
N LEU A 697 -39.71 -26.21 33.72
CA LEU A 697 -39.15 -25.70 32.47
C LEU A 697 -39.17 -24.16 32.43
N LYS A 698 -40.27 -23.52 32.87
CA LYS A 698 -40.35 -22.06 33.01
C LYS A 698 -39.30 -21.54 33.99
N GLN A 699 -39.20 -22.13 35.19
CA GLN A 699 -38.27 -21.70 36.23
C GLN A 699 -36.80 -21.82 35.79
N THR A 700 -36.42 -22.93 35.16
CA THR A 700 -35.05 -23.12 34.62
C THR A 700 -34.74 -22.19 33.45
N SER A 701 -35.71 -21.90 32.58
CA SER A 701 -35.52 -20.91 31.50
C SER A 701 -35.30 -19.48 32.02
N ALA A 702 -36.00 -19.09 33.09
CA ALA A 702 -35.83 -17.78 33.72
C ALA A 702 -34.45 -17.65 34.38
N GLN A 703 -33.99 -18.70 35.08
CA GLN A 703 -32.65 -18.77 35.66
C GLN A 703 -31.56 -18.69 34.58
N LEU A 704 -31.75 -19.36 33.44
CA LEU A 704 -30.83 -19.30 32.30
C LEU A 704 -30.75 -17.89 31.67
N SER A 705 -31.87 -17.16 31.59
CA SER A 705 -31.85 -15.75 31.14
C SER A 705 -31.03 -14.89 32.10
N MET A 706 -31.35 -14.93 33.40
CA MET A 706 -30.63 -14.12 34.40
C MET A 706 -29.12 -14.42 34.40
N ALA A 707 -28.72 -15.69 34.27
CA ALA A 707 -27.31 -16.06 34.17
C ALA A 707 -26.63 -15.52 32.90
N LYS A 708 -27.35 -15.50 31.76
CA LYS A 708 -26.85 -14.92 30.50
C LYS A 708 -26.71 -13.40 30.59
N ASP A 709 -27.69 -12.73 31.18
CA ASP A 709 -27.69 -11.28 31.32
C ASP A 709 -26.55 -10.84 32.28
N SER A 710 -26.35 -11.54 33.39
CA SER A 710 -25.19 -11.34 34.28
C SER A 710 -23.83 -11.62 33.60
N ALA A 711 -23.76 -12.59 32.69
CA ALA A 711 -22.53 -12.86 31.93
C ALA A 711 -22.17 -11.72 30.98
N LEU A 712 -23.16 -11.10 30.32
CA LEU A 712 -22.96 -9.94 29.44
C LEU A 712 -22.55 -8.68 30.23
N GLU A 713 -23.06 -8.50 31.45
CA GLU A 713 -22.59 -7.42 32.35
C GLU A 713 -21.12 -7.63 32.75
N LEU A 714 -20.74 -8.83 33.16
CA LEU A 714 -19.35 -9.18 33.49
C LEU A 714 -18.41 -9.02 32.29
N GLU A 715 -18.82 -9.42 31.08
CA GLU A 715 -18.06 -9.22 29.85
C GLU A 715 -17.85 -7.72 29.55
N SER A 716 -18.89 -6.90 29.78
CA SER A 716 -18.79 -5.43 29.69
C SER A 716 -17.83 -4.82 30.74
N GLU A 717 -17.74 -5.38 31.94
CA GLU A 717 -16.77 -4.96 32.95
C GLU A 717 -15.35 -5.39 32.61
N VAL A 718 -15.14 -6.63 32.15
CA VAL A 718 -13.83 -7.11 31.69
C VAL A 718 -13.28 -6.24 30.55
N ILE A 719 -14.10 -5.87 29.57
CA ILE A 719 -13.69 -4.98 28.47
C ILE A 719 -13.28 -3.58 29.00
N LYS A 720 -13.99 -3.03 30.00
CA LYS A 720 -13.61 -1.75 30.63
C LYS A 720 -12.28 -1.86 31.38
N VAL A 721 -12.07 -2.95 32.12
CA VAL A 721 -10.83 -3.22 32.86
C VAL A 721 -9.65 -3.44 31.92
N GLN A 722 -9.84 -4.14 30.80
CA GLN A 722 -8.83 -4.26 29.75
C GLN A 722 -8.49 -2.89 29.15
N LEU A 723 -9.48 -2.05 28.84
CA LEU A 723 -9.24 -0.72 28.29
C LEU A 723 -8.46 0.20 29.24
N THR A 724 -8.72 0.13 30.56
CA THR A 724 -7.96 0.90 31.56
C THR A 724 -6.57 0.33 31.81
N ALA A 725 -6.39 -1.00 31.75
CA ALA A 725 -5.07 -1.64 31.80
C ALA A 725 -4.21 -1.26 30.57
N ASP A 726 -4.77 -1.27 29.36
CA ASP A 726 -4.12 -0.83 28.13
C ASP A 726 -3.68 0.64 28.20
N GLN A 727 -4.52 1.52 28.76
CA GLN A 727 -4.18 2.92 28.97
C GLN A 727 -3.07 3.06 30.03
N ALA A 728 -3.15 2.32 31.13
CA ALA A 728 -2.11 2.31 32.16
C ALA A 728 -0.76 1.86 31.58
N ASN A 729 -0.73 0.73 30.85
CA ASN A 729 0.46 0.18 30.20
C ASN A 729 1.10 1.20 29.24
N ARG A 730 0.31 1.83 28.36
CA ARG A 730 0.83 2.87 27.45
C ARG A 730 1.43 4.06 28.21
N THR A 731 0.84 4.48 29.34
CA THR A 731 1.43 5.53 30.19
C THR A 731 2.65 5.08 30.99
N ALA A 732 2.80 3.78 31.27
CA ALA A 732 4.00 3.21 31.88
C ALA A 732 5.14 3.17 30.86
N GLU A 733 4.91 2.65 29.65
CA GLU A 733 5.88 2.68 28.55
C GLU A 733 6.30 4.12 28.19
N ASP A 734 5.38 5.08 28.17
CA ASP A 734 5.69 6.50 27.92
C ASP A 734 6.55 7.12 29.04
N ARG A 735 6.49 6.60 30.27
CA ARG A 735 7.37 6.99 31.38
C ARG A 735 8.71 6.29 31.29
N GLU A 736 8.75 5.00 30.99
CA GLU A 736 9.96 4.21 30.77
C GLU A 736 10.79 4.77 29.60
N ARG A 737 10.14 5.04 28.46
CA ARG A 737 10.77 5.68 27.29
C ARG A 737 11.22 7.13 27.56
N ARG A 738 10.75 7.79 28.62
CA ARG A 738 11.30 9.07 29.12
C ARG A 738 12.46 8.87 30.09
N LEU A 739 12.36 7.89 31.00
CA LEU A 739 13.42 7.52 31.94
C LEU A 739 14.66 7.05 31.20
N ASN A 740 14.54 6.19 30.19
CA ASN A 740 15.68 5.71 29.40
C ASN A 740 16.36 6.84 28.60
N ARG A 741 15.60 7.83 28.12
CA ARG A 741 16.19 9.05 27.54
C ARG A 741 16.92 9.87 28.60
N LYS A 742 16.33 10.07 29.78
CA LYS A 742 16.98 10.80 30.88
C LYS A 742 18.20 10.08 31.45
N ALA A 743 18.24 8.75 31.42
CA ALA A 743 19.41 7.96 31.75
C ALA A 743 20.52 8.14 30.69
N GLY A 744 20.19 8.12 29.40
CA GLY A 744 21.15 8.41 28.33
C GLY A 744 21.66 9.87 28.35
N GLU A 745 20.79 10.84 28.63
CA GLU A 745 21.17 12.25 28.84
C GLU A 745 22.07 12.42 30.08
N LEU A 746 21.82 11.68 31.16
CA LEU A 746 22.65 11.67 32.36
C LEU A 746 24.01 11.03 32.08
N GLN A 747 24.06 9.84 31.48
CA GLN A 747 25.29 9.15 31.09
C GLN A 747 26.15 10.04 30.17
N ALA A 748 25.55 10.68 29.16
CA ALA A 748 26.25 11.61 28.27
C ALA A 748 26.70 12.91 28.98
N SER A 749 26.19 13.21 30.18
CA SER A 749 26.69 14.27 31.05
C SER A 749 27.81 13.77 31.97
N GLU A 750 27.69 12.57 32.52
CA GLU A 750 28.71 11.91 33.36
C GLU A 750 29.99 11.63 32.54
N GLU A 751 29.85 11.15 31.31
CA GLU A 751 30.97 10.97 30.36
C GLU A 751 31.65 12.30 30.00
N LYS A 752 30.90 13.41 30.00
CA LYS A 752 31.47 14.77 29.81
C LYS A 752 32.17 15.27 31.06
N CYS A 753 31.61 15.05 32.26
CA CYS A 753 32.29 15.33 33.52
C CYS A 753 33.62 14.56 33.58
N ALA A 754 33.60 13.25 33.34
CA ALA A 754 34.80 12.41 33.30
C ALA A 754 35.79 12.75 32.18
N GLN A 755 35.41 13.54 31.15
CA GLN A 755 36.34 14.11 30.16
C GLN A 755 36.91 15.46 30.63
N LEU A 756 36.12 16.27 31.35
CA LEU A 756 36.56 17.53 31.92
C LEU A 756 37.46 17.33 33.15
N GLU A 757 37.17 16.34 33.99
CA GLU A 757 37.97 15.92 35.15
C GLU A 757 39.36 15.47 34.68
N ARG A 758 39.45 14.54 33.73
CA ARG A 758 40.75 14.14 33.13
C ARG A 758 41.50 15.31 32.50
N ARG A 759 40.79 16.27 31.88
CA ARG A 759 41.40 17.50 31.35
C ARG A 759 41.89 18.45 32.44
N LEU A 760 41.24 18.49 33.59
CA LEU A 760 41.71 19.24 34.76
C LEU A 760 42.95 18.57 35.36
N GLU A 761 42.93 17.25 35.60
CA GLU A 761 44.10 16.48 36.04
C GLU A 761 45.31 16.69 35.10
N GLU A 762 45.07 16.66 33.78
CA GLU A 762 46.04 16.95 32.73
C GLU A 762 46.59 18.39 32.75
N ILE A 763 45.81 19.38 33.20
CA ILE A 763 46.23 20.78 33.28
C ILE A 763 46.93 21.04 34.62
N GLU A 764 46.44 20.45 35.71
CA GLU A 764 47.05 20.49 37.04
C GLU A 764 48.44 19.87 37.00
N LYS A 765 48.61 18.68 36.40
CA LYS A 765 49.92 18.05 36.22
C LYS A 765 50.90 18.92 35.41
N ARG A 766 50.47 19.53 34.31
CA ARG A 766 51.30 20.47 33.53
C ARG A 766 51.66 21.74 34.31
N ASN A 767 50.77 22.20 35.19
CA ASN A 767 51.01 23.35 36.07
C ASN A 767 51.96 22.99 37.23
N GLU A 768 51.91 21.77 37.76
CA GLU A 768 52.90 21.25 38.71
C GLU A 768 54.29 21.12 38.05
N GLU A 769 54.36 20.59 36.83
CA GLU A 769 55.60 20.50 36.02
C GLU A 769 56.21 21.89 35.78
N GLN A 770 55.43 22.85 35.27
CA GLN A 770 55.87 24.24 35.05
C GLN A 770 56.22 24.96 36.36
N SER A 771 55.55 24.65 37.47
CA SER A 771 55.87 25.19 38.79
C SER A 771 57.21 24.65 39.31
N PHE A 772 57.52 23.37 39.06
CA PHE A 772 58.80 22.77 39.38
C PHE A 772 59.94 23.38 38.55
N GLU A 773 59.80 23.46 37.23
CA GLU A 773 60.75 24.15 36.34
C GLU A 773 60.99 25.60 36.79
N THR A 774 59.91 26.31 37.10
CA THR A 774 59.96 27.69 37.61
C THR A 774 60.69 27.78 38.96
N ALA A 775 60.56 26.79 39.83
CA ALA A 775 61.27 26.74 41.11
C ALA A 775 62.77 26.44 40.93
N GLU A 776 63.12 25.56 40.01
CA GLU A 776 64.51 25.23 39.65
C GLU A 776 65.23 26.41 38.98
N ILE A 777 64.59 27.08 38.03
CA ILE A 777 65.11 28.32 37.42
C ILE A 777 65.32 29.40 38.51
N LYS A 778 64.36 29.57 39.43
CA LYS A 778 64.51 30.49 40.59
C LYS A 778 65.58 30.05 41.59
N ALA A 779 65.96 28.78 41.64
CA ALA A 779 67.06 28.30 42.47
C ALA A 779 68.42 28.57 41.79
N SER A 780 68.54 28.33 40.48
CA SER A 780 69.76 28.62 39.70
C SER A 780 70.10 30.12 39.71
N LEU A 781 69.11 30.99 39.48
CA LEU A 781 69.27 32.44 39.59
C LEU A 781 69.80 32.87 40.97
N LYS A 782 69.30 32.27 42.06
CA LYS A 782 69.79 32.52 43.42
C LYS A 782 71.19 31.97 43.71
N SER A 783 71.72 31.08 42.87
CA SER A 783 73.14 30.70 42.91
C SER A 783 73.97 31.77 42.19
N LEU A 784 73.59 32.11 40.96
CA LEU A 784 74.27 33.12 40.14
C LEU A 784 74.28 34.52 40.78
N ASP A 785 73.21 34.90 41.49
CA ASP A 785 73.17 36.14 42.30
C ASP A 785 74.26 36.14 43.39
N ARG A 786 74.43 35.02 44.11
CA ARG A 786 75.46 34.88 45.15
C ARG A 786 76.85 34.84 44.56
N GLU A 787 77.04 34.08 43.48
CA GLU A 787 78.32 33.96 42.80
C GLU A 787 78.77 35.32 42.24
N ARG A 788 77.83 36.14 41.73
CA ARG A 788 78.09 37.55 41.39
C ARG A 788 78.50 38.35 42.62
N ASP A 789 77.76 38.27 43.71
CA ASP A 789 77.99 39.10 44.90
C ASP A 789 79.32 38.72 45.61
N ASP A 790 79.65 37.42 45.67
CA ASP A 790 80.94 36.89 46.14
C ASP A 790 82.11 37.33 45.22
N LEU A 791 81.89 37.39 43.90
CA LEU A 791 82.89 37.91 42.95
C LEU A 791 83.05 39.44 43.06
N GLN A 792 81.97 40.18 43.29
CA GLN A 792 82.01 41.62 43.53
C GLN A 792 82.79 41.93 44.81
N GLN A 793 82.53 41.22 45.91
CA GLN A 793 83.30 41.36 47.14
C GLN A 793 84.80 41.10 46.89
N GLN A 794 85.15 40.04 46.15
CA GLN A 794 86.55 39.76 45.81
C GLN A 794 87.20 40.86 44.96
N VAL A 795 86.46 41.49 44.04
CA VAL A 795 86.95 42.64 43.25
C VAL A 795 87.17 43.86 44.15
N ASP A 796 86.25 44.13 45.08
CA ASP A 796 86.35 45.26 46.00
C ASP A 796 87.52 45.07 46.99
N GLU A 797 87.66 43.89 47.60
CA GLU A 797 88.81 43.52 48.46
C GLU A 797 90.15 43.65 47.72
N LYS A 798 90.24 43.17 46.48
CA LYS A 798 91.45 43.30 45.65
C LYS A 798 91.73 44.75 45.26
N THR A 799 90.70 45.57 45.10
CA THR A 799 90.85 47.01 44.83
C THR A 799 91.39 47.74 46.07
N GLU A 800 90.91 47.41 47.27
CA GLU A 800 91.48 47.93 48.52
C GLU A 800 92.93 47.49 48.73
N GLU A 801 93.27 46.22 48.48
CA GLU A 801 94.65 45.73 48.52
C GLU A 801 95.58 46.51 47.57
N ILE A 802 95.15 46.76 46.33
CA ILE A 802 95.92 47.54 45.34
C ILE A 802 96.17 48.95 45.87
N ILE A 803 95.14 49.66 46.33
CA ILE A 803 95.25 51.03 46.85
C ILE A 803 96.21 51.08 48.07
N GLN A 804 96.13 50.09 48.97
CA GLN A 804 97.06 49.97 50.10
C GLN A 804 98.50 49.70 49.66
N MET A 805 98.72 48.94 48.59
CA MET A 805 100.06 48.65 48.06
C MET A 805 100.65 49.84 47.28
N GLU A 806 99.83 50.61 46.57
CA GLU A 806 100.24 51.88 45.95
C GLU A 806 100.62 52.93 47.00
N ALA A 807 99.84 53.04 48.09
CA ALA A 807 100.18 53.93 49.20
C ALA A 807 101.52 53.55 49.87
N LYS A 808 101.79 52.25 50.04
CA LYS A 808 103.08 51.75 50.56
C LYS A 808 104.22 52.01 49.57
N LYS A 809 104.01 51.81 48.27
CA LYS A 809 104.98 52.12 47.20
C LYS A 809 105.40 53.60 47.25
N ILE A 810 104.44 54.53 47.31
CA ILE A 810 104.72 55.99 47.36
C ILE A 810 105.49 56.39 48.63
N GLN A 811 105.33 55.66 49.74
CA GLN A 811 106.14 55.87 50.95
C GLN A 811 107.57 55.33 50.78
N LEU A 812 107.73 54.15 50.17
CA LEU A 812 109.04 53.56 49.90
C LEU A 812 109.84 54.34 48.87
N GLU A 813 109.23 54.83 47.79
CA GLU A 813 109.88 55.66 46.76
C GLU A 813 110.48 56.96 47.35
N LYS A 814 109.84 57.54 48.38
CA LYS A 814 110.37 58.70 49.11
C LYS A 814 111.59 58.33 49.95
N ALA A 815 111.51 57.25 50.74
CA ALA A 815 112.65 56.75 51.51
C ALA A 815 113.82 56.34 50.60
N GLU A 816 113.53 55.77 49.42
CA GLU A 816 114.53 55.44 48.39
C GLU A 816 115.21 56.70 47.83
N SER A 817 114.50 57.82 47.70
CA SER A 817 115.10 59.10 47.26
C SER A 817 116.06 59.70 48.30
N GLU A 818 115.73 59.61 49.60
CA GLU A 818 116.61 60.03 50.69
C GLU A 818 117.82 59.10 50.82
N LEU A 819 117.64 57.79 50.63
CA LEU A 819 118.73 56.82 50.63
C LEU A 819 119.64 56.98 49.40
N LYS A 820 119.13 57.38 48.22
CA LYS A 820 119.95 57.60 47.02
C LYS A 820 121.02 58.68 47.21
N MET A 821 120.67 59.84 47.80
CA MET A 821 121.69 60.87 48.09
C MET A 821 122.78 60.36 49.05
N ASN A 822 122.41 59.53 50.04
CA ASN A 822 123.38 58.89 50.94
C ASN A 822 124.16 57.74 50.28
N MET A 823 123.67 57.22 49.14
CA MET A 823 124.28 56.13 48.39
C MET A 823 125.29 56.65 47.37
N GLU A 824 125.04 57.81 46.72
CA GLU A 824 125.96 58.43 45.76
C GLU A 824 127.37 58.69 46.36
N ASP A 825 127.45 59.20 47.60
CA ASP A 825 128.71 59.40 48.34
C ASP A 825 129.48 58.08 48.64
N VAL A 826 128.76 56.95 48.72
CA VAL A 826 129.33 55.61 48.95
C VAL A 826 129.66 54.92 47.63
N GLU A 827 128.86 55.12 46.59
CA GLU A 827 129.04 54.58 45.24
C GLU A 827 130.33 55.10 44.60
N ALA A 828 130.75 56.33 44.89
CA ALA A 828 132.05 56.85 44.47
C ALA A 828 133.23 55.99 44.98
N GLN A 829 133.12 55.41 46.18
CA GLN A 829 134.14 54.55 46.78
C GLN A 829 133.97 53.08 46.36
N LEU A 830 132.72 52.64 46.18
CA LEU A 830 132.37 51.25 45.83
C LEU A 830 132.57 50.94 44.33
N SER A 831 132.44 51.92 43.44
CA SER A 831 132.58 51.74 41.98
C SER A 831 133.93 51.15 41.58
N HIS A 832 135.01 51.55 42.24
CA HIS A 832 136.36 51.04 41.97
C HIS A 832 136.52 49.54 42.30
N ALA A 833 135.73 49.01 43.25
CA ALA A 833 135.67 47.59 43.55
C ALA A 833 134.66 46.82 42.68
N LEU A 834 133.57 47.48 42.25
CA LEU A 834 132.50 46.85 41.49
C LEU A 834 132.85 46.53 40.03
N GLU A 835 133.77 47.24 39.38
CA GLU A 835 134.18 46.90 38.00
C GLU A 835 134.73 45.46 37.88
N GLN A 836 135.51 45.00 38.86
CA GLN A 836 136.05 43.63 38.87
C GLN A 836 134.99 42.58 39.22
N SER A 837 134.03 42.91 40.09
CA SER A 837 132.93 42.00 40.46
C SER A 837 131.88 41.87 39.35
N GLY A 838 131.52 42.99 38.71
CA GLY A 838 130.44 43.08 37.73
C GLY A 838 130.65 42.23 36.47
N LEU A 839 131.89 41.87 36.13
CA LEU A 839 132.17 40.93 35.03
C LEU A 839 131.72 39.49 35.32
N LYS A 840 131.79 39.04 36.58
CA LYS A 840 131.31 37.71 37.00
C LYS A 840 129.83 37.68 37.32
N ASP A 841 129.31 38.78 37.88
CA ASP A 841 127.91 38.87 38.30
C ASP A 841 126.94 39.00 37.11
N ARG A 842 127.36 39.63 35.99
CA ARG A 842 126.59 39.67 34.73
C ARG A 842 126.38 38.28 34.11
N GLU A 843 127.40 37.42 34.16
CA GLU A 843 127.37 36.05 33.65
C GLU A 843 126.31 35.20 34.40
N ILE A 844 126.32 35.28 35.74
CA ILE A 844 125.35 34.58 36.60
C ILE A 844 123.93 35.13 36.42
N LYS A 845 123.76 36.45 36.31
CA LYS A 845 122.45 37.10 36.11
C LYS A 845 121.84 36.81 34.73
N SER A 846 122.66 36.55 33.72
CA SER A 846 122.19 36.08 32.41
C SER A 846 121.64 34.65 32.49
N LEU A 847 122.38 33.73 33.13
CA LEU A 847 121.99 32.32 33.22
C LEU A 847 120.74 32.12 34.09
N ARG A 848 120.58 32.88 35.19
CA ARG A 848 119.37 32.81 36.03
C ARG A 848 118.11 33.23 35.26
N ARG A 849 118.12 34.38 34.59
CA ARG A 849 116.98 34.84 33.76
C ARG A 849 116.61 33.87 32.64
N GLN A 850 117.58 33.13 32.11
CA GLN A 850 117.32 32.06 31.13
C GLN A 850 116.71 30.81 31.75
N LEU A 851 116.94 30.54 33.04
CA LEU A 851 116.27 29.48 33.79
C LEU A 851 114.85 29.93 34.18
N ASP A 852 114.71 31.10 34.79
CA ASP A 852 113.44 31.69 35.21
C ASP A 852 112.44 31.74 34.02
N SER A 853 112.91 32.20 32.85
CA SER A 853 112.14 32.21 31.60
C SER A 853 111.74 30.83 31.07
N ARG A 854 112.50 29.76 31.36
CA ARG A 854 112.11 28.38 30.98
C ARG A 854 111.12 27.80 31.98
N ASP A 855 111.26 28.11 33.27
CA ASP A 855 110.34 27.65 34.31
C ASP A 855 108.96 28.34 34.19
N ASP A 856 108.92 29.63 33.83
CA ASP A 856 107.68 30.34 33.47
C ASP A 856 107.01 29.74 32.23
N GLU A 857 107.76 29.48 31.16
CA GLU A 857 107.26 28.80 29.95
C GLU A 857 106.75 27.38 30.25
N LEU A 858 107.44 26.62 31.11
CA LEU A 858 107.00 25.30 31.55
C LEU A 858 105.74 25.37 32.41
N ALA A 859 105.61 26.38 33.27
CA ALA A 859 104.41 26.62 34.07
C ALA A 859 103.21 27.03 33.20
N GLU A 860 103.41 27.90 32.20
CA GLU A 860 102.39 28.28 31.23
C GLU A 860 101.96 27.11 30.35
N MET A 861 102.91 26.34 29.79
CA MET A 861 102.61 25.12 29.04
C MET A 861 101.91 24.05 29.89
N THR A 862 102.22 23.96 31.19
CA THR A 862 101.51 23.04 32.12
C THR A 862 100.07 23.49 32.35
N ARG A 863 99.84 24.79 32.62
CA ARG A 863 98.49 25.37 32.73
C ARG A 863 97.69 25.18 31.44
N GLY A 864 98.29 25.46 30.28
CA GLY A 864 97.69 25.24 28.97
C GLY A 864 97.28 23.78 28.74
N ARG A 865 98.15 22.82 29.12
CA ARG A 865 97.82 21.39 29.07
C ARG A 865 96.67 21.03 30.00
N GLU A 866 96.61 21.60 31.20
CA GLU A 866 95.50 21.34 32.15
C GLU A 866 94.17 21.95 31.70
N VAL A 867 94.18 23.14 31.10
CA VAL A 867 92.98 23.74 30.48
C VAL A 867 92.51 22.87 29.31
N ALA A 868 93.41 22.49 28.40
CA ALA A 868 93.08 21.60 27.28
C ALA A 868 92.56 20.23 27.74
N LEU A 869 93.08 19.66 28.84
CA LEU A 869 92.57 18.41 29.42
C LEU A 869 91.20 18.57 30.10
N LYS A 870 90.91 19.72 30.71
CA LYS A 870 89.57 20.05 31.25
C LYS A 870 88.56 20.22 30.11
N GLU A 871 88.92 20.94 29.06
CA GLU A 871 88.07 21.13 27.89
C GLU A 871 87.84 19.83 27.12
N ASN A 872 88.88 19.01 26.92
CA ASN A 872 88.73 17.70 26.30
C ASN A 872 87.80 16.77 27.10
N ARG A 873 87.85 16.82 28.44
CA ARG A 873 86.89 16.11 29.31
C ARG A 873 85.47 16.68 29.22
N ARG A 874 85.31 18.01 29.13
CA ARG A 874 83.99 18.63 28.90
C ARG A 874 83.42 18.16 27.56
N LEU A 875 84.15 18.34 26.45
CA LEU A 875 83.75 17.92 25.11
C LEU A 875 83.45 16.42 25.02
N GLN A 876 84.11 15.57 25.81
CA GLN A 876 83.81 14.14 25.87
C GLN A 876 82.58 13.81 26.74
N ALA A 877 82.27 14.62 27.76
CA ALA A 877 80.99 14.54 28.46
C ALA A 877 79.85 15.05 27.56
N ASP A 878 80.02 16.22 26.94
CA ASP A 878 79.09 16.81 25.97
C ASP A 878 78.76 15.80 24.84
N LEU A 879 79.78 15.13 24.29
CA LEU A 879 79.62 14.09 23.27
C LEU A 879 78.88 12.83 23.78
N ASN A 880 79.12 12.42 25.02
CA ASN A 880 78.40 11.29 25.62
C ASN A 880 76.93 11.63 25.83
N THR A 881 76.62 12.79 26.41
CA THR A 881 75.24 13.28 26.58
C THR A 881 74.53 13.39 25.24
N MET A 882 75.14 13.99 24.23
CA MET A 882 74.54 14.08 22.88
C MET A 882 74.37 12.69 22.22
N THR A 883 75.22 11.71 22.56
CA THR A 883 75.06 10.31 22.12
C THR A 883 73.88 9.61 22.83
N GLU A 884 73.67 9.87 24.12
CA GLU A 884 72.53 9.37 24.90
C GLU A 884 71.21 10.03 24.44
N GLU A 885 71.22 11.34 24.18
CA GLU A 885 70.11 12.09 23.58
C GLU A 885 69.79 11.56 22.18
N HIS A 886 70.79 11.33 21.32
CA HIS A 886 70.56 10.70 20.00
C HIS A 886 69.96 9.29 20.11
N GLN A 887 70.37 8.48 21.08
CA GLN A 887 69.77 7.16 21.31
C GLN A 887 68.32 7.27 21.79
N SER A 888 68.03 8.20 22.70
CA SER A 888 66.67 8.51 23.18
C SER A 888 65.76 9.00 22.04
N ILE A 889 66.21 9.96 21.24
CA ILE A 889 65.49 10.48 20.06
C ILE A 889 65.30 9.38 19.00
N HIS A 890 66.27 8.49 18.81
CA HIS A 890 66.14 7.38 17.86
C HIS A 890 65.13 6.33 18.35
N GLN A 891 65.08 6.03 19.65
CA GLN A 891 64.04 5.18 20.24
C GLN A 891 62.66 5.82 20.09
N GLN A 892 62.50 7.10 20.47
CA GLN A 892 61.23 7.83 20.30
C GLN A 892 60.76 7.88 18.84
N LEU A 893 61.69 8.02 17.88
CA LEU A 893 61.39 7.94 16.46
C LEU A 893 60.96 6.53 16.03
N GLN A 894 61.58 5.48 16.56
CA GLN A 894 61.15 4.10 16.28
C GLN A 894 59.78 3.80 16.90
N ASP A 895 59.56 4.17 18.16
CA ASP A 895 58.27 4.02 18.85
C ASP A 895 57.15 4.72 18.04
N ALA A 896 57.39 5.97 17.60
CA ALA A 896 56.45 6.71 16.76
C ALA A 896 56.23 6.09 15.37
N LEU A 897 57.22 5.39 14.79
CA LEU A 897 57.07 4.64 13.53
C LEU A 897 56.27 3.35 13.73
N GLU A 898 56.46 2.65 14.85
CA GLU A 898 55.69 1.46 15.21
C GLU A 898 54.23 1.83 15.54
N GLU A 899 53.98 2.94 16.24
CA GLU A 899 52.65 3.53 16.40
C GLU A 899 52.03 3.89 15.03
N GLN A 900 52.77 4.58 14.15
CA GLN A 900 52.28 4.96 12.82
C GLN A 900 51.89 3.73 11.98
N GLU A 901 52.65 2.64 12.03
CA GLU A 901 52.32 1.40 11.33
C GLU A 901 51.10 0.70 11.96
N SER A 902 50.99 0.70 13.30
CA SER A 902 49.80 0.19 13.98
C SER A 902 48.51 0.94 13.58
N LEU A 903 48.60 2.26 13.42
CA LEU A 903 47.50 3.11 12.96
C LEU A 903 47.17 2.86 11.48
N LYS A 904 48.16 2.63 10.62
CA LYS A 904 47.92 2.21 9.22
C LYS A 904 47.16 0.88 9.15
N VAL A 905 47.53 -0.10 9.99
CA VAL A 905 46.84 -1.40 10.07
C VAL A 905 45.38 -1.22 10.53
N GLN A 906 45.14 -0.39 11.56
CA GLN A 906 43.78 -0.06 12.03
C GLN A 906 42.96 0.65 10.94
N ILE A 907 43.53 1.64 10.25
CA ILE A 907 42.86 2.35 9.13
C ILE A 907 42.53 1.37 7.99
N ALA A 908 43.44 0.46 7.64
CA ALA A 908 43.21 -0.56 6.61
C ALA A 908 42.13 -1.58 7.03
N GLU A 909 41.98 -1.86 8.33
CA GLU A 909 40.89 -2.69 8.84
C GLU A 909 39.56 -1.94 8.86
N TYR A 910 39.51 -0.68 9.32
CA TYR A 910 38.31 0.15 9.23
C TYR A 910 37.85 0.35 7.78
N ALA A 911 38.75 0.58 6.84
CA ALA A 911 38.43 0.66 5.41
C ALA A 911 37.80 -0.65 4.89
N ARG A 912 38.31 -1.82 5.34
CA ARG A 912 37.73 -3.13 5.02
C ARG A 912 36.35 -3.34 5.66
N GLN A 913 36.14 -2.83 6.88
CA GLN A 913 34.83 -2.87 7.54
C GLN A 913 33.81 -1.97 6.83
N VAL A 914 34.20 -0.75 6.43
CA VAL A 914 33.37 0.16 5.63
C VAL A 914 32.99 -0.48 4.30
N ALA A 915 33.94 -0.98 3.51
CA ALA A 915 33.66 -1.63 2.23
C ALA A 915 32.69 -2.84 2.38
N ARG A 916 32.79 -3.60 3.48
CA ARG A 916 31.85 -4.69 3.78
C ARG A 916 30.46 -4.19 4.16
N VAL A 917 30.34 -3.03 4.81
CA VAL A 917 29.05 -2.38 5.10
C VAL A 917 28.44 -1.80 3.82
N GLU A 918 29.25 -1.20 2.94
CA GLU A 918 28.83 -0.72 1.62
C GLU A 918 28.31 -1.87 0.73
N GLU A 919 28.99 -3.01 0.71
CA GLU A 919 28.53 -4.22 0.01
C GLU A 919 27.17 -4.73 0.56
N LEU A 920 27.03 -4.79 1.89
CA LEU A 920 25.78 -5.18 2.54
C LEU A 920 24.64 -4.18 2.29
N LEU A 921 24.94 -2.88 2.21
CA LEU A 921 23.97 -1.85 1.84
C LEU A 921 23.54 -2.01 0.38
N ALA A 922 24.48 -2.20 -0.55
CA ALA A 922 24.18 -2.44 -1.97
C ALA A 922 23.31 -3.69 -2.18
N GLN A 923 23.60 -4.79 -1.47
CA GLN A 923 22.75 -5.99 -1.46
C GLN A 923 21.33 -5.69 -0.95
N LYS A 924 21.19 -4.86 0.10
CA LYS A 924 19.88 -4.47 0.64
C LYS A 924 19.13 -3.47 -0.25
N GLU A 925 19.84 -2.64 -1.02
CA GLU A 925 19.22 -1.81 -2.05
C GLU A 925 18.74 -2.65 -3.23
N GLN A 926 19.51 -3.66 -3.66
CA GLN A 926 19.06 -4.62 -4.68
C GLN A 926 17.81 -5.40 -4.22
N GLU A 927 17.80 -5.97 -3.00
CA GLU A 927 16.63 -6.65 -2.44
C GLU A 927 15.38 -5.74 -2.43
N LYS A 928 15.56 -4.46 -2.08
CA LYS A 928 14.53 -3.43 -2.09
C LYS A 928 14.03 -3.12 -3.51
N GLU A 929 14.92 -3.04 -4.50
CA GLU A 929 14.53 -2.84 -5.90
C GLU A 929 13.81 -4.06 -6.48
N GLU A 930 14.25 -5.28 -6.17
CA GLU A 930 13.57 -6.52 -6.54
C GLU A 930 12.16 -6.61 -5.93
N LEU A 931 12.02 -6.29 -4.64
CA LEU A 931 10.72 -6.21 -3.96
C LEU A 931 9.81 -5.12 -4.56
N LEU A 932 10.35 -3.94 -4.90
CA LEU A 932 9.60 -2.89 -5.61
C LEU A 932 9.22 -3.32 -7.03
N GLY A 933 10.05 -4.11 -7.70
CA GLY A 933 9.74 -4.76 -8.97
C GLY A 933 8.57 -5.73 -8.86
N GLN A 934 8.61 -6.62 -7.86
CA GLN A 934 7.51 -7.55 -7.54
C GLN A 934 6.21 -6.80 -7.22
N TYR A 935 6.27 -5.73 -6.41
CA TYR A 935 5.11 -4.88 -6.11
C TYR A 935 4.55 -4.19 -7.37
N ARG A 936 5.39 -3.72 -8.30
CA ARG A 936 4.93 -3.16 -9.59
C ARG A 936 4.24 -4.22 -10.46
N VAL A 937 4.81 -5.42 -10.56
CA VAL A 937 4.21 -6.54 -11.31
C VAL A 937 2.86 -6.95 -10.71
N LEU A 938 2.79 -7.13 -9.39
CA LEU A 938 1.54 -7.44 -8.69
C LEU A 938 0.49 -6.32 -8.82
N SER A 939 0.92 -5.05 -8.80
CA SER A 939 0.02 -3.91 -9.05
C SER A 939 -0.57 -3.98 -10.46
N GLY A 940 0.27 -4.19 -11.49
CA GLY A 940 -0.18 -4.37 -12.88
C GLY A 940 -1.08 -5.58 -13.08
N GLU A 941 -0.82 -6.69 -12.37
CA GLU A 941 -1.69 -7.88 -12.33
C GLU A 941 -3.07 -7.52 -11.76
N THR A 942 -3.12 -6.76 -10.65
CA THR A 942 -4.41 -6.30 -10.10
C THR A 942 -5.12 -5.30 -11.01
N GLU A 943 -4.41 -4.40 -11.70
CA GLU A 943 -5.00 -3.48 -12.67
C GLU A 943 -5.56 -4.22 -13.91
N ARG A 944 -4.87 -5.27 -14.36
CA ARG A 944 -5.35 -6.19 -15.41
C ARG A 944 -6.63 -6.89 -14.97
N LEU A 945 -6.64 -7.52 -13.78
CA LEU A 945 -7.81 -8.22 -13.24
C LEU A 945 -9.00 -7.28 -12.97
N VAL A 946 -8.75 -6.05 -12.51
CA VAL A 946 -9.78 -5.01 -12.36
C VAL A 946 -10.32 -4.57 -13.73
N SER A 947 -9.48 -4.51 -14.76
CA SER A 947 -9.90 -4.17 -16.13
C SER A 947 -10.71 -5.29 -16.79
N GLU A 948 -10.31 -6.54 -16.59
CA GLU A 948 -11.06 -7.73 -17.03
C GLU A 948 -12.40 -7.87 -16.29
N SER A 949 -12.42 -7.57 -14.98
CA SER A 949 -13.65 -7.49 -14.18
C SER A 949 -14.59 -6.40 -14.70
N LYS A 950 -14.09 -5.18 -15.00
CA LYS A 950 -14.86 -4.10 -15.62
C LYS A 950 -15.38 -4.47 -17.01
N ALA A 951 -14.56 -5.10 -17.84
CA ALA A 951 -14.97 -5.56 -19.17
C ALA A 951 -16.07 -6.64 -19.08
N SER A 952 -15.92 -7.59 -18.16
CA SER A 952 -16.92 -8.64 -17.89
C SER A 952 -18.22 -8.05 -17.34
N ALA A 953 -18.15 -7.07 -16.44
CA ALA A 953 -19.32 -6.33 -15.96
C ALA A 953 -20.01 -5.55 -17.09
N GLY A 954 -19.24 -4.98 -18.03
CA GLY A 954 -19.77 -4.39 -19.26
C GLY A 954 -20.50 -5.39 -20.15
N GLN A 955 -19.94 -6.59 -20.33
CA GLN A 955 -20.60 -7.67 -21.07
C GLN A 955 -21.89 -8.14 -20.37
N VAL A 956 -21.88 -8.34 -19.05
CA VAL A 956 -23.08 -8.67 -18.25
C VAL A 956 -24.14 -7.59 -18.38
N ASN A 957 -23.76 -6.31 -18.36
CA ASN A 957 -24.70 -5.20 -18.56
C ASN A 957 -25.26 -5.15 -19.99
N ASN A 958 -24.46 -5.50 -21.00
CA ASN A 958 -24.94 -5.65 -22.38
C ASN A 958 -25.94 -6.80 -22.51
N TYR A 959 -25.63 -8.00 -21.99
CA TYR A 959 -26.56 -9.13 -21.98
C TYR A 959 -27.84 -8.83 -21.19
N HIS A 960 -27.75 -8.04 -20.11
CA HIS A 960 -28.93 -7.57 -19.38
C HIS A 960 -29.81 -6.62 -20.21
N MET A 961 -29.20 -5.72 -20.99
CA MET A 961 -29.94 -4.86 -21.92
C MET A 961 -30.55 -5.64 -23.08
N GLU A 962 -29.84 -6.63 -23.64
CA GLU A 962 -30.38 -7.56 -24.64
C GLU A 962 -31.55 -8.38 -24.08
N LEU A 963 -31.45 -8.86 -22.84
CA LEU A 963 -32.53 -9.56 -22.15
C LEU A 963 -33.76 -8.66 -21.98
N ILE A 964 -33.60 -7.44 -21.46
CA ILE A 964 -34.69 -6.47 -21.33
C ILE A 964 -35.32 -6.14 -22.69
N GLN A 965 -34.52 -6.06 -23.77
CA GLN A 965 -35.04 -5.85 -25.12
C GLN A 965 -35.78 -7.08 -25.65
N LYS A 966 -35.35 -8.30 -25.29
CA LYS A 966 -36.07 -9.54 -25.58
C LYS A 966 -37.39 -9.64 -24.83
N GLU A 967 -37.41 -9.43 -23.51
CA GLU A 967 -38.61 -9.39 -22.66
C GLU A 967 -39.65 -8.39 -23.21
N ARG A 968 -39.21 -7.20 -23.65
CA ARG A 968 -40.10 -6.24 -24.33
C ARG A 968 -40.66 -6.78 -25.64
N SER A 969 -39.82 -7.39 -26.49
CA SER A 969 -40.30 -7.98 -27.75
C SER A 969 -41.24 -9.17 -27.52
N GLU A 970 -41.05 -9.96 -26.46
CA GLU A 970 -41.96 -11.04 -26.07
C GLU A 970 -43.28 -10.50 -25.50
N MET A 971 -43.25 -9.37 -24.77
CA MET A 971 -44.45 -8.67 -24.32
C MET A 971 -45.25 -8.10 -25.49
N GLU A 972 -44.57 -7.43 -26.45
CA GLU A 972 -45.19 -6.93 -27.69
C GLU A 972 -45.79 -8.05 -28.54
N LEU A 973 -45.09 -9.18 -28.67
CA LEU A 973 -45.60 -10.37 -29.34
C LEU A 973 -46.78 -11.00 -28.58
N SER A 974 -46.73 -11.06 -27.25
CA SER A 974 -47.81 -11.59 -26.41
C SER A 974 -49.09 -10.75 -26.51
N ASP A 975 -48.96 -9.41 -26.50
CA ASP A 975 -50.10 -8.52 -26.71
C ASP A 975 -50.60 -8.52 -28.16
N LYS A 976 -49.75 -8.86 -29.13
CA LYS A 976 -50.18 -9.11 -30.51
C LYS A 976 -50.90 -10.45 -30.66
N ILE A 977 -50.46 -11.49 -29.96
CA ILE A 977 -51.16 -12.78 -29.86
C ILE A 977 -52.53 -12.56 -29.22
N ARG A 978 -52.63 -11.88 -28.07
CA ARG A 978 -53.92 -11.54 -27.42
C ARG A 978 -54.89 -10.78 -28.32
N LYS A 979 -54.39 -9.87 -29.16
CA LYS A 979 -55.22 -9.16 -30.16
C LYS A 979 -55.73 -10.11 -31.23
N LEU A 980 -54.87 -10.96 -31.78
CA LEU A 980 -55.27 -11.99 -32.75
C LEU A 980 -56.22 -13.03 -32.13
N GLU A 981 -56.04 -13.41 -30.87
CA GLU A 981 -56.96 -14.28 -30.12
C GLU A 981 -58.33 -13.61 -29.94
N SER A 982 -58.36 -12.31 -29.61
CA SER A 982 -59.61 -11.53 -29.52
C SER A 982 -60.30 -11.36 -30.88
N GLU A 983 -59.53 -11.16 -31.95
CA GLU A 983 -60.04 -11.12 -33.32
C GLU A 983 -60.60 -12.50 -33.73
N ILE A 984 -59.90 -13.59 -33.44
CA ILE A 984 -60.36 -14.97 -33.68
C ILE A 984 -61.64 -15.29 -32.88
N GLN A 985 -61.75 -14.84 -31.62
CA GLN A 985 -62.97 -14.98 -30.83
C GLN A 985 -64.14 -14.16 -31.42
N GLN A 986 -63.87 -12.94 -31.89
CA GLN A 986 -64.88 -12.10 -32.57
C GLN A 986 -65.32 -12.72 -33.90
N TYR A 987 -64.38 -13.25 -34.71
CA TYR A 987 -64.70 -14.00 -35.92
C TYR A 987 -65.47 -15.28 -35.61
N GLY A 988 -65.10 -16.02 -34.56
CA GLY A 988 -65.82 -17.21 -34.10
C GLY A 988 -67.27 -16.90 -33.70
N ALA A 989 -67.50 -15.82 -32.96
CA ALA A 989 -68.84 -15.34 -32.62
C ALA A 989 -69.64 -14.92 -33.87
N SER A 990 -69.00 -14.25 -34.85
CA SER A 990 -69.64 -13.94 -36.12
C SER A 990 -69.95 -15.19 -36.95
N HIS A 991 -69.08 -16.21 -36.92
CA HIS A 991 -69.29 -17.47 -37.61
C HIS A 991 -70.45 -18.25 -36.99
N GLN A 992 -70.56 -18.30 -35.66
CA GLN A 992 -71.73 -18.87 -34.98
C GLN A 992 -73.03 -18.13 -35.33
N ALA A 993 -72.99 -16.80 -35.46
CA ALA A 993 -74.15 -16.04 -35.94
C ALA A 993 -74.55 -16.45 -37.38
N TYR A 994 -73.58 -16.59 -38.28
CA TYR A 994 -73.81 -17.09 -39.64
C TYR A 994 -74.24 -18.57 -39.67
N GLU A 995 -73.74 -19.44 -38.79
CA GLU A 995 -74.20 -20.82 -38.65
C GLU A 995 -75.66 -20.89 -38.20
N ILE A 996 -76.08 -20.02 -37.26
CA ILE A 996 -77.48 -19.88 -36.82
C ILE A 996 -78.35 -19.38 -37.98
N GLU A 997 -77.88 -18.38 -38.74
CA GLU A 997 -78.57 -17.83 -39.90
C GLU A 997 -78.73 -18.88 -41.02
N VAL A 998 -77.64 -19.57 -41.41
CA VAL A 998 -77.65 -20.71 -42.34
C VAL A 998 -78.54 -21.84 -41.82
N SER A 999 -78.55 -22.13 -40.53
CA SER A 999 -79.44 -23.12 -39.91
C SER A 999 -80.91 -22.67 -39.89
N SER A 1000 -81.21 -21.38 -40.02
CA SER A 1000 -82.56 -20.86 -40.20
C SER A 1000 -82.99 -20.92 -41.67
N LEU A 1001 -82.11 -20.51 -42.58
CA LEU A 1001 -82.31 -20.58 -44.03
C LEU A 1001 -82.47 -22.02 -44.51
N THR A 1002 -81.69 -22.96 -43.97
CA THR A 1002 -81.80 -24.40 -44.29
C THR A 1002 -83.14 -24.98 -43.84
N ARG A 1003 -83.67 -24.55 -42.68
CA ARG A 1003 -85.04 -24.93 -42.24
C ARG A 1003 -86.12 -24.31 -43.12
N SER A 1004 -85.97 -23.05 -43.53
CA SER A 1004 -86.89 -22.40 -44.47
C SER A 1004 -86.83 -23.07 -45.86
N LEU A 1005 -85.64 -23.48 -46.30
CA LEU A 1005 -85.44 -24.13 -47.59
C LEU A 1005 -86.05 -25.53 -47.59
N ALA A 1006 -85.85 -26.33 -46.52
CA ALA A 1006 -86.53 -27.61 -46.33
C ALA A 1006 -88.07 -27.49 -46.29
N GLN A 1007 -88.62 -26.40 -45.73
CA GLN A 1007 -90.06 -26.13 -45.80
C GLN A 1007 -90.54 -25.79 -47.22
N MET A 1008 -89.74 -25.07 -48.02
CA MET A 1008 -90.05 -24.80 -49.42
C MET A 1008 -89.88 -26.06 -50.29
N GLU A 1009 -88.91 -26.93 -49.98
CA GLU A 1009 -88.73 -28.24 -50.63
C GLU A 1009 -89.91 -29.17 -50.34
N GLU A 1010 -90.45 -29.20 -49.12
CA GLU A 1010 -91.65 -30.00 -48.81
C GLU A 1010 -92.90 -29.44 -49.50
N GLN A 1011 -93.06 -28.12 -49.61
CA GLN A 1011 -94.11 -27.51 -50.45
C GLN A 1011 -93.94 -27.87 -51.94
N LEU A 1012 -92.70 -27.89 -52.43
CA LEU A 1012 -92.39 -28.32 -53.80
C LEU A 1012 -92.64 -29.84 -53.98
N ARG A 1013 -92.45 -30.65 -52.93
CA ARG A 1013 -92.73 -32.09 -52.94
C ARG A 1013 -94.23 -32.35 -53.08
N LEU A 1014 -95.05 -31.71 -52.26
CA LEU A 1014 -96.52 -31.77 -52.34
C LEU A 1014 -97.03 -31.28 -53.72
N ALA A 1015 -96.51 -30.16 -54.21
CA ALA A 1015 -96.86 -29.66 -55.55
C ALA A 1015 -96.40 -30.60 -56.70
N ASN A 1016 -95.39 -31.44 -56.48
CA ASN A 1016 -95.01 -32.49 -57.43
C ASN A 1016 -95.91 -33.73 -57.33
N GLU A 1017 -96.39 -34.09 -56.14
CA GLU A 1017 -97.40 -35.15 -55.96
C GLU A 1017 -98.72 -34.76 -56.66
N ASP A 1018 -99.18 -33.51 -56.50
CA ASP A 1018 -100.32 -32.95 -57.25
C ASP A 1018 -100.09 -32.94 -58.76
N ARG A 1019 -98.88 -32.58 -59.22
CA ARG A 1019 -98.48 -32.64 -60.64
C ARG A 1019 -98.53 -34.08 -61.18
N GLU A 1020 -98.17 -35.07 -60.37
CA GLU A 1020 -98.17 -36.48 -60.79
C GLU A 1020 -99.57 -37.08 -60.80
N SER A 1021 -100.44 -36.68 -59.87
CA SER A 1021 -101.89 -36.93 -59.94
C SER A 1021 -102.49 -36.37 -61.23
N MET A 1022 -102.26 -35.09 -61.53
CA MET A 1022 -102.70 -34.45 -62.78
C MET A 1022 -102.15 -35.15 -64.04
N MET A 1023 -100.92 -35.66 -64.00
CA MET A 1023 -100.33 -36.41 -65.11
C MET A 1023 -100.95 -37.80 -65.29
N GLN A 1024 -101.42 -38.45 -64.22
CA GLN A 1024 -102.16 -39.72 -64.30
C GLN A 1024 -103.53 -39.49 -64.97
N ASP A 1025 -104.29 -38.46 -64.57
CA ASP A 1025 -105.55 -38.08 -65.24
C ASP A 1025 -105.35 -37.77 -66.73
N LEU A 1026 -104.29 -37.01 -67.05
CA LEU A 1026 -103.92 -36.68 -68.44
C LEU A 1026 -103.51 -37.94 -69.23
N SER A 1027 -102.98 -38.98 -68.57
CA SER A 1027 -102.72 -40.28 -69.20
C SER A 1027 -104.00 -41.08 -69.48
N ALA A 1028 -104.97 -41.06 -68.57
CA ALA A 1028 -106.27 -41.70 -68.76
C ALA A 1028 -107.07 -41.06 -69.91
N VAL A 1029 -107.01 -39.72 -70.04
CA VAL A 1029 -107.57 -39.00 -71.20
C VAL A 1029 -106.86 -39.39 -72.50
N ARG A 1030 -105.53 -39.56 -72.50
CA ARG A 1030 -104.78 -40.02 -73.68
C ARG A 1030 -105.15 -41.44 -74.10
N GLU A 1031 -105.36 -42.35 -73.16
CA GLU A 1031 -105.89 -43.69 -73.49
C GLU A 1031 -107.27 -43.64 -74.14
N LEU A 1032 -108.15 -42.75 -73.68
CA LEU A 1032 -109.48 -42.55 -74.27
C LEU A 1032 -109.37 -42.03 -75.71
N CYS A 1033 -108.47 -41.09 -75.97
CA CYS A 1033 -108.15 -40.62 -77.32
C CYS A 1033 -107.58 -41.74 -78.21
N MET A 1034 -106.65 -42.57 -77.71
CA MET A 1034 -106.10 -43.70 -78.47
C MET A 1034 -107.18 -44.73 -78.85
N LYS A 1035 -108.15 -45.00 -77.96
CA LYS A 1035 -109.29 -45.88 -78.24
C LYS A 1035 -110.20 -45.28 -79.32
N LEU A 1036 -110.42 -43.96 -79.33
CA LEU A 1036 -111.12 -43.25 -80.40
C LEU A 1036 -110.35 -43.31 -81.74
N ASP A 1037 -109.05 -43.00 -81.76
CA ASP A 1037 -108.23 -43.04 -82.97
C ASP A 1037 -108.15 -44.45 -83.59
N GLN A 1038 -108.11 -45.51 -82.77
CA GLN A 1038 -108.18 -46.90 -83.26
C GLN A 1038 -109.50 -47.20 -83.98
N THR A 1039 -110.64 -46.66 -83.50
CA THR A 1039 -111.92 -46.79 -84.23
C THR A 1039 -111.94 -45.97 -85.53
N ARG A 1040 -111.32 -44.78 -85.54
CA ARG A 1040 -111.16 -43.97 -86.77
C ARG A 1040 -110.30 -44.69 -87.81
N GLU A 1041 -109.20 -45.31 -87.40
CA GLU A 1041 -108.34 -46.09 -88.30
C GLU A 1041 -109.03 -47.33 -88.86
N SER A 1042 -109.80 -48.05 -88.03
CA SER A 1042 -110.57 -49.22 -88.48
C SER A 1042 -111.50 -48.87 -89.65
N LEU A 1043 -112.27 -47.78 -89.52
CA LEU A 1043 -113.16 -47.27 -90.57
C LEU A 1043 -112.37 -46.75 -91.79
N SER A 1044 -111.23 -46.09 -91.57
CA SER A 1044 -110.37 -45.58 -92.65
C SER A 1044 -109.77 -46.71 -93.50
N ARG A 1045 -109.39 -47.85 -92.90
CA ARG A 1045 -108.87 -49.03 -93.62
C ARG A 1045 -109.95 -49.70 -94.48
N GLN A 1046 -111.21 -49.73 -94.02
CA GLN A 1046 -112.33 -50.23 -94.84
C GLN A 1046 -112.61 -49.32 -96.04
N LEU A 1047 -112.50 -48.00 -95.87
CA LEU A 1047 -112.63 -47.04 -96.97
C LEU A 1047 -111.50 -47.17 -98.00
N ALA A 1048 -110.25 -47.32 -97.54
CA ALA A 1048 -109.07 -47.48 -98.39
C ALA A 1048 -109.09 -48.76 -99.24
N ALA A 1049 -109.64 -49.86 -98.70
CA ALA A 1049 -109.87 -51.08 -99.49
C ALA A 1049 -110.85 -50.83 -100.65
N LYS A 1050 -111.93 -50.06 -100.40
CA LYS A 1050 -112.93 -49.73 -101.43
C LYS A 1050 -112.46 -48.70 -102.47
N SER A 1051 -111.48 -47.85 -102.16
CA SER A 1051 -110.83 -47.03 -103.20
C SER A 1051 -109.88 -47.84 -104.08
N LEU A 1052 -109.17 -48.84 -103.52
CA LEU A 1052 -108.25 -49.68 -104.30
C LEU A 1052 -108.99 -50.48 -105.40
N ASP A 1053 -110.13 -51.09 -105.05
CA ASP A 1053 -111.04 -51.74 -106.02
C ASP A 1053 -111.45 -50.78 -107.16
N HIS A 1054 -111.64 -49.51 -106.84
CA HIS A 1054 -112.15 -48.48 -107.75
C HIS A 1054 -111.07 -47.88 -108.66
N ASP A 1055 -109.80 -47.89 -108.21
CA ASP A 1055 -108.65 -47.48 -109.01
C ASP A 1055 -108.22 -48.59 -109.99
N GLN A 1056 -108.23 -49.87 -109.56
CA GLN A 1056 -107.97 -51.02 -110.45
C GLN A 1056 -108.98 -51.11 -111.60
N MET A 1057 -110.26 -50.83 -111.33
CA MET A 1057 -111.29 -50.74 -112.37
C MET A 1057 -111.13 -49.54 -113.32
N ARG A 1058 -110.31 -48.54 -112.95
CA ARG A 1058 -110.02 -47.37 -113.79
C ARG A 1058 -108.82 -47.62 -114.71
N GLU A 1059 -107.83 -48.38 -114.25
CA GLU A 1059 -106.63 -48.76 -115.02
C GLU A 1059 -107.02 -49.63 -116.24
N LEU A 1060 -107.83 -50.66 -116.02
CA LEU A 1060 -108.40 -51.51 -117.09
C LEU A 1060 -109.25 -50.73 -118.12
N LEU A 1061 -109.82 -49.58 -117.74
CA LEU A 1061 -110.57 -48.71 -118.65
C LEU A 1061 -109.64 -47.85 -119.52
N GLU A 1062 -108.43 -47.55 -119.06
CA GLU A 1062 -107.47 -46.71 -119.78
C GLU A 1062 -106.65 -47.51 -120.80
N ASP A 1063 -106.33 -48.78 -120.51
CA ASP A 1063 -105.75 -49.71 -121.49
C ASP A 1063 -106.66 -49.90 -122.72
N ALA A 1064 -107.97 -50.05 -122.50
CA ALA A 1064 -108.96 -50.15 -123.59
C ALA A 1064 -109.07 -48.85 -124.44
N LYS A 1065 -108.71 -47.69 -123.87
CA LYS A 1065 -108.60 -46.44 -124.63
C LYS A 1065 -107.30 -46.37 -125.42
N MET A 1066 -106.18 -46.81 -124.83
CA MET A 1066 -104.88 -46.88 -125.53
C MET A 1066 -104.96 -47.74 -126.79
N GLU A 1067 -105.64 -48.90 -126.73
CA GLU A 1067 -105.85 -49.75 -127.89
C GLU A 1067 -106.74 -49.10 -128.96
N THR A 1068 -107.83 -48.44 -128.56
CA THR A 1068 -108.74 -47.77 -129.52
C THR A 1068 -108.11 -46.54 -130.17
N ASP A 1069 -107.25 -45.79 -129.49
CA ASP A 1069 -106.49 -44.68 -130.10
C ASP A 1069 -105.33 -45.14 -131.00
N ALA A 1070 -104.73 -46.30 -130.72
CA ALA A 1070 -103.78 -46.93 -131.65
C ALA A 1070 -104.46 -47.30 -132.98
N LEU A 1071 -105.70 -47.82 -132.93
CA LEU A 1071 -106.50 -48.11 -134.13
C LEU A 1071 -106.91 -46.82 -134.88
N ARG A 1072 -107.26 -45.73 -134.17
CA ARG A 1072 -107.54 -44.43 -134.81
C ARG A 1072 -106.34 -43.89 -135.61
N LYS A 1073 -105.11 -44.06 -135.11
CA LYS A 1073 -103.89 -43.63 -135.80
C LYS A 1073 -103.67 -44.36 -137.14
N LYS A 1074 -103.93 -45.68 -137.21
CA LYS A 1074 -103.90 -46.42 -138.49
C LYS A 1074 -104.88 -45.86 -139.52
N VAL A 1075 -106.13 -45.62 -139.10
CA VAL A 1075 -107.17 -45.04 -139.97
C VAL A 1075 -106.83 -43.61 -140.41
N PHE A 1076 -106.07 -42.85 -139.60
CA PHE A 1076 -105.60 -41.52 -140.00
C PHE A 1076 -104.54 -41.60 -141.12
N SER A 1077 -103.57 -42.52 -141.02
CA SER A 1077 -102.56 -42.71 -142.07
C SER A 1077 -103.15 -43.17 -143.42
N GLU A 1078 -104.17 -44.03 -143.42
CA GLU A 1078 -104.88 -44.41 -144.65
C GLU A 1078 -105.66 -43.23 -145.26
N LYS A 1079 -106.15 -42.30 -144.42
CA LYS A 1079 -106.75 -41.04 -144.88
C LYS A 1079 -105.74 -40.01 -145.42
N GLU A 1080 -104.43 -40.28 -145.36
CA GLU A 1080 -103.40 -39.46 -146.02
C GLU A 1080 -102.95 -40.07 -147.36
N THR A 1081 -102.90 -41.40 -147.47
CA THR A 1081 -102.66 -42.05 -148.78
C THR A 1081 -103.80 -41.77 -149.76
N VAL A 1082 -105.05 -41.74 -149.30
CA VAL A 1082 -106.21 -41.32 -150.11
C VAL A 1082 -106.09 -39.86 -150.59
N ARG A 1083 -105.76 -38.91 -149.70
CA ARG A 1083 -105.54 -37.49 -150.07
C ARG A 1083 -104.44 -37.30 -151.12
N SER A 1084 -103.40 -38.13 -151.08
CA SER A 1084 -102.33 -38.14 -152.09
C SER A 1084 -102.86 -38.54 -153.47
N LEU A 1085 -103.69 -39.59 -153.53
CA LEU A 1085 -104.32 -40.07 -154.78
C LEU A 1085 -105.35 -39.06 -155.33
N GLU A 1086 -106.12 -38.39 -154.46
CA GLU A 1086 -107.01 -37.30 -154.84
C GLU A 1086 -106.23 -36.12 -155.47
N GLY A 1087 -105.05 -35.79 -154.93
CA GLY A 1087 -104.15 -34.77 -155.50
C GLY A 1087 -103.59 -35.11 -156.88
N VAL A 1088 -103.42 -36.41 -157.20
CA VAL A 1088 -103.04 -36.86 -158.55
C VAL A 1088 -104.24 -36.77 -159.51
N LEU A 1089 -105.43 -37.20 -159.07
CA LEU A 1089 -106.65 -37.11 -159.88
C LEU A 1089 -107.09 -35.66 -160.16
N ALA A 1090 -106.84 -34.72 -159.24
CA ALA A 1090 -107.05 -33.29 -159.47
C ALA A 1090 -106.19 -32.77 -160.64
N LYS A 1091 -104.89 -33.06 -160.64
CA LYS A 1091 -103.96 -32.69 -161.72
C LYS A 1091 -104.26 -33.38 -163.05
N GLN A 1092 -104.82 -34.60 -163.00
CA GLN A 1092 -105.29 -35.29 -164.21
C GLN A 1092 -106.53 -34.60 -164.81
N ARG A 1093 -107.49 -34.18 -163.97
CA ARG A 1093 -108.68 -33.42 -164.41
C ARG A 1093 -108.34 -32.05 -164.99
N GLU A 1094 -107.32 -31.38 -164.44
CA GLU A 1094 -106.80 -30.12 -164.99
C GLU A 1094 -106.18 -30.30 -166.39
N LYS A 1095 -105.42 -31.39 -166.60
CA LYS A 1095 -104.96 -31.81 -167.93
C LYS A 1095 -106.10 -32.16 -168.88
N GLU A 1096 -107.14 -32.84 -168.41
CA GLU A 1096 -108.34 -33.13 -169.23
C GLU A 1096 -109.13 -31.87 -169.59
N PHE A 1097 -109.11 -30.82 -168.77
CA PHE A 1097 -109.79 -29.56 -169.07
C PHE A 1097 -109.07 -28.77 -170.19
N VAL A 1098 -107.74 -28.62 -170.09
CA VAL A 1098 -106.93 -28.02 -171.17
C VAL A 1098 -106.97 -28.90 -172.44
N GLY A 1099 -106.90 -30.23 -172.27
CA GLY A 1099 -107.06 -31.20 -173.34
C GLY A 1099 -108.39 -31.06 -174.06
N LYS A 1100 -109.52 -31.00 -173.33
CA LYS A 1100 -110.85 -30.78 -173.90
C LYS A 1100 -110.93 -29.47 -174.67
N LYS A 1101 -110.37 -28.36 -174.16
CA LYS A 1101 -110.39 -27.08 -174.89
C LYS A 1101 -109.57 -27.10 -176.18
N SER A 1102 -108.53 -27.92 -176.26
CA SER A 1102 -107.83 -28.19 -177.53
C SER A 1102 -108.62 -29.13 -178.46
N LEU A 1103 -109.23 -30.19 -177.90
CA LEU A 1103 -109.98 -31.18 -178.68
C LEU A 1103 -111.33 -30.64 -179.17
N GLU A 1104 -111.93 -29.65 -178.50
CA GLU A 1104 -113.09 -28.89 -178.99
C GLU A 1104 -112.78 -28.26 -180.36
N THR A 1105 -111.58 -27.71 -180.56
CA THR A 1105 -111.19 -27.17 -181.89
C THR A 1105 -111.08 -28.25 -182.96
N THR A 1106 -110.63 -29.46 -182.59
CA THR A 1106 -110.63 -30.62 -183.50
C THR A 1106 -112.01 -31.25 -183.65
N LEU A 1107 -112.94 -31.05 -182.71
CA LEU A 1107 -114.34 -31.46 -182.82
C LEU A 1107 -115.15 -30.45 -183.64
N GLU A 1108 -114.78 -29.18 -183.69
CA GLU A 1108 -115.29 -28.27 -184.74
C GLU A 1108 -114.84 -28.67 -186.15
N GLU A 1109 -113.75 -29.44 -186.30
CA GLU A 1109 -113.39 -30.07 -187.58
C GLU A 1109 -114.02 -31.45 -187.76
N VAL A 1110 -114.07 -32.28 -186.72
CA VAL A 1110 -114.62 -33.64 -186.78
C VAL A 1110 -116.15 -33.64 -186.84
N ASP A 1111 -116.87 -32.69 -186.25
CA ASP A 1111 -118.31 -32.55 -186.44
C ASP A 1111 -118.64 -31.95 -187.82
N ARG A 1112 -117.74 -31.16 -188.42
CA ARG A 1112 -117.82 -30.84 -189.87
C ARG A 1112 -117.51 -32.06 -190.74
N LEU A 1113 -116.74 -33.04 -190.26
CA LEU A 1113 -116.54 -34.33 -190.92
C LEU A 1113 -117.69 -35.31 -190.66
N LYS A 1114 -118.42 -35.23 -189.54
CA LYS A 1114 -119.69 -35.95 -189.31
C LYS A 1114 -120.81 -35.36 -190.16
N ASP A 1115 -120.93 -34.03 -190.29
CA ASP A 1115 -121.84 -33.37 -191.24
C ASP A 1115 -121.56 -33.82 -192.68
N LYS A 1116 -120.28 -34.03 -193.04
CA LYS A 1116 -119.90 -34.62 -194.33
C LYS A 1116 -120.24 -36.11 -194.40
N LEU A 1117 -120.01 -36.88 -193.33
CA LEU A 1117 -120.23 -38.32 -193.35
C LEU A 1117 -121.73 -38.67 -193.37
N ALA A 1118 -122.54 -37.95 -192.59
CA ALA A 1118 -124.00 -38.00 -192.62
C ALA A 1118 -124.55 -37.57 -194.00
N LYS A 1119 -123.94 -36.56 -194.64
CA LYS A 1119 -124.24 -36.29 -196.06
C LYS A 1119 -123.85 -37.44 -196.97
N THR A 1120 -122.72 -38.12 -196.76
CA THR A 1120 -122.40 -39.32 -197.57
C THR A 1120 -123.25 -40.54 -197.23
N ASP A 1121 -123.91 -40.60 -196.07
CA ASP A 1121 -124.96 -41.60 -195.78
C ASP A 1121 -126.23 -41.27 -196.57
N GLU A 1122 -126.70 -40.02 -196.56
CA GLU A 1122 -127.87 -39.60 -197.36
C GLU A 1122 -127.59 -39.65 -198.87
N ASP A 1123 -126.44 -39.17 -199.35
CA ASP A 1123 -126.05 -39.22 -200.76
C ASP A 1123 -125.84 -40.66 -201.24
N ARG A 1124 -125.32 -41.58 -200.40
CA ARG A 1124 -125.26 -43.01 -200.77
C ARG A 1124 -126.60 -43.71 -200.64
N SER A 1125 -127.48 -43.29 -199.74
CA SER A 1125 -128.85 -43.77 -199.66
C SER A 1125 -129.60 -43.41 -200.95
N TYR A 1126 -129.54 -42.13 -201.36
CA TYR A 1126 -130.08 -41.66 -202.63
C TYR A 1126 -129.38 -42.32 -203.82
N GLN A 1127 -128.07 -42.17 -204.05
CA GLN A 1127 -127.43 -42.74 -205.25
C GLN A 1127 -127.47 -44.29 -205.32
N ARG A 1128 -127.76 -45.02 -204.22
CA ARG A 1128 -128.01 -46.48 -204.29
C ARG A 1128 -129.47 -46.86 -204.49
N GLN A 1129 -130.42 -46.11 -203.95
CA GLN A 1129 -131.84 -46.35 -204.26
C GLN A 1129 -132.20 -45.78 -205.64
N GLU A 1130 -131.49 -44.75 -206.09
CA GLU A 1130 -131.39 -44.27 -207.47
C GLU A 1130 -130.68 -45.29 -208.35
N VAL A 1131 -129.74 -46.11 -207.86
CA VAL A 1131 -129.32 -47.33 -208.58
C VAL A 1131 -130.42 -48.42 -208.66
N ASN A 1132 -131.59 -48.24 -208.04
CA ASN A 1132 -132.69 -49.22 -208.09
C ASN A 1132 -134.01 -48.68 -208.71
N THR A 1133 -134.25 -47.37 -208.68
CA THR A 1133 -135.23 -46.68 -209.55
C THR A 1133 -134.61 -46.33 -210.90
N LEU A 1134 -133.36 -45.87 -210.90
CA LEU A 1134 -132.60 -45.32 -212.01
C LEU A 1134 -131.23 -46.03 -212.25
N ARG A 1135 -131.03 -47.30 -211.85
CA ARG A 1135 -130.27 -48.26 -212.70
C ARG A 1135 -131.15 -49.21 -213.49
N LYS A 1136 -132.45 -48.89 -213.50
CA LYS A 1136 -133.29 -48.94 -214.71
C LYS A 1136 -133.13 -47.65 -215.56
N ALA A 1137 -132.11 -46.83 -215.25
CA ALA A 1137 -131.82 -45.56 -215.89
C ALA A 1137 -130.36 -45.03 -215.85
N SER A 1138 -129.33 -45.74 -215.37
CA SER A 1138 -127.99 -45.73 -216.04
C SER A 1138 -128.02 -46.62 -217.29
N GLU A 1139 -129.25 -46.84 -217.77
CA GLU A 1139 -129.72 -47.19 -219.09
C GLU A 1139 -130.54 -46.00 -219.71
N ARG A 1140 -130.49 -44.77 -219.15
CA ARG A 1140 -131.21 -43.53 -219.60
C ARG A 1140 -130.61 -42.12 -219.25
N LEU A 1141 -129.80 -41.92 -218.18
CA LEU A 1141 -129.07 -40.71 -217.69
C LEU A 1141 -127.96 -41.13 -216.67
N GLU A 1142 -126.81 -40.51 -216.39
CA GLU A 1142 -126.08 -39.30 -216.84
C GLU A 1142 -126.30 -37.97 -215.94
N ASP A 1143 -125.70 -37.84 -214.66
CA ASP A 1143 -125.15 -36.65 -213.75
C ASP A 1143 -125.45 -36.32 -212.15
N GLU A 1144 -124.61 -35.47 -211.41
CA GLU A 1144 -124.51 -34.66 -210.05
C GLU A 1144 -124.20 -35.12 -208.51
N VAL A 1145 -124.13 -34.21 -207.45
CA VAL A 1145 -123.42 -34.32 -206.06
C VAL A 1145 -123.71 -33.26 -204.86
N ALA A 1146 -122.95 -33.13 -203.71
CA ALA A 1146 -123.31 -32.42 -202.38
C ALA A 1146 -122.29 -31.48 -201.55
N LYS A 1147 -122.71 -30.68 -200.48
CA LYS A 1147 -122.02 -29.46 -199.83
C LYS A 1147 -122.38 -28.96 -198.31
N LEU A 1148 -121.51 -28.42 -197.33
CA LEU A 1148 -121.82 -27.59 -196.01
C LEU A 1148 -120.66 -27.07 -194.94
N LYS A 1149 -120.90 -26.25 -193.80
CA LYS A 1149 -119.96 -25.65 -192.69
C LYS A 1149 -120.54 -25.04 -191.27
N LYS A 1150 -119.77 -24.79 -190.10
CA LYS A 1150 -120.10 -24.23 -188.65
C LYS A 1150 -118.89 -23.62 -187.70
N LYS A 1151 -118.96 -22.89 -186.48
CA LYS A 1151 -117.81 -22.44 -185.45
C LYS A 1151 -117.96 -21.66 -183.99
N LEU A 1152 -117.01 -21.75 -182.96
CA LEU A 1152 -116.30 -20.92 -181.81
C LEU A 1152 -116.82 -20.28 -180.39
N ALA A 1153 -116.10 -20.33 -179.16
CA ALA A 1153 -116.32 -19.56 -177.80
C ALA A 1153 -115.33 -19.54 -176.46
N ASN A 1154 -115.44 -18.53 -175.49
CA ASN A 1154 -115.38 -18.33 -173.92
C ASN A 1154 -114.21 -18.31 -172.73
N GLU A 1155 -114.38 -17.46 -171.62
CA GLU A 1155 -114.14 -17.39 -170.04
C GLU A 1155 -112.89 -17.03 -169.04
N LYS A 1156 -113.07 -16.53 -167.72
CA LYS A 1156 -112.06 -16.14 -166.56
C LYS A 1156 -112.57 -15.74 -165.04
N PHE A 1157 -111.80 -15.75 -163.87
CA PHE A 1157 -112.15 -15.22 -162.42
C PHE A 1157 -111.06 -14.61 -161.35
N GLU A 1158 -111.21 -14.55 -159.95
CA GLU A 1158 -110.61 -13.52 -158.90
C GLU A 1158 -109.71 -13.77 -157.53
N ARG A 1159 -110.13 -13.58 -156.21
CA ARG A 1159 -109.48 -12.82 -154.98
C ARG A 1159 -109.44 -13.43 -153.47
N GLU A 1160 -109.00 -12.96 -152.21
CA GLU A 1160 -108.19 -11.91 -151.34
C GLU A 1160 -108.07 -12.37 -149.75
N ARG A 1161 -107.63 -11.85 -148.51
CA ARG A 1161 -106.96 -10.69 -147.70
C ARG A 1161 -106.78 -10.89 -146.07
N LEU A 1162 -105.78 -10.39 -145.20
CA LEU A 1162 -105.60 -10.51 -143.63
C LEU A 1162 -104.56 -9.58 -142.75
N LEU A 1163 -104.58 -9.37 -141.34
CA LEU A 1163 -103.45 -8.85 -140.35
C LEU A 1163 -103.62 -8.53 -138.73
N GLN A 1164 -102.53 -8.53 -137.84
CA GLN A 1164 -101.98 -7.68 -136.61
C GLN A 1164 -102.22 -7.68 -134.97
N GLU A 1165 -101.13 -7.40 -134.10
CA GLU A 1165 -100.88 -6.60 -132.75
C GLU A 1165 -100.84 -7.02 -131.17
N THR A 1166 -100.02 -6.39 -130.18
CA THR A 1166 -99.97 -6.53 -128.60
C THR A 1166 -98.96 -5.66 -127.64
N SER A 1167 -99.00 -5.57 -126.22
CA SER A 1167 -98.00 -4.89 -125.19
C SER A 1167 -98.13 -4.98 -123.56
N ARG A 1168 -97.18 -4.51 -122.61
CA ARG A 1168 -97.22 -4.49 -121.01
C ARG A 1168 -96.07 -3.76 -120.06
N LYS A 1169 -96.15 -3.62 -118.66
CA LYS A 1169 -95.21 -2.93 -117.57
C LYS A 1169 -95.27 -3.45 -116.02
N GLU A 1170 -94.81 -3.01 -114.75
CA GLU A 1170 -93.99 -2.02 -113.84
C GLU A 1170 -93.79 -2.55 -112.28
N ARG A 1171 -93.23 -2.10 -111.05
CA ARG A 1171 -92.41 -1.05 -110.20
C ARG A 1171 -91.73 -1.63 -108.82
N ASP A 1172 -91.29 -1.15 -107.57
CA ASP A 1172 -91.19 0.00 -106.51
C ASP A 1172 -90.08 -0.29 -105.31
N ILE A 1173 -89.72 0.22 -104.03
CA ILE A 1173 -89.97 1.27 -102.88
C ILE A 1173 -88.84 1.37 -101.65
N THR A 1174 -88.88 2.19 -100.49
CA THR A 1174 -87.84 2.46 -99.32
C THR A 1174 -88.36 2.90 -97.84
N GLY A 1175 -87.76 3.26 -96.60
CA GLY A 1175 -86.44 3.68 -95.84
C GLY A 1175 -86.45 3.94 -94.20
N SER A 1176 -85.45 4.54 -93.41
CA SER A 1176 -85.29 4.70 -91.84
C SER A 1176 -84.37 5.91 -91.20
N ALA A 1177 -83.87 6.27 -89.92
CA ALA A 1177 -83.64 5.87 -88.42
C ALA A 1177 -83.19 7.01 -87.28
N SER A 1178 -82.69 6.79 -85.98
CA SER A 1178 -82.27 7.79 -84.81
C SER A 1178 -81.40 7.25 -83.53
N ARG A 1179 -80.95 7.77 -82.28
CA ARG A 1179 -81.00 8.96 -81.24
C ARG A 1179 -79.96 9.02 -79.97
N GLU A 1180 -79.59 10.19 -79.29
CA GLU A 1180 -79.30 10.62 -77.81
C GLU A 1180 -79.35 12.21 -77.68
N SER A 1181 -79.16 12.89 -76.52
CA SER A 1181 -79.29 14.35 -76.22
C SER A 1181 -78.09 15.27 -76.58
N LEU A 1182 -78.15 16.62 -76.77
CA LEU A 1182 -79.23 17.66 -76.72
C LEU A 1182 -78.83 18.94 -77.52
N THR A 1183 -79.81 19.63 -78.15
CA THR A 1183 -79.88 21.07 -78.58
C THR A 1183 -78.69 21.87 -79.20
N GLY A 1184 -78.87 22.34 -80.45
CA GLY A 1184 -78.99 23.80 -80.74
C GLY A 1184 -78.02 24.52 -81.73
N GLY A 1185 -78.55 25.05 -82.86
CA GLY A 1185 -78.08 26.34 -83.44
C GLY A 1185 -77.62 26.47 -84.91
N TYR A 1186 -78.54 26.87 -85.81
CA TYR A 1186 -78.36 27.77 -86.99
C TYR A 1186 -77.37 27.51 -88.17
N SER A 1187 -77.97 27.08 -89.31
CA SER A 1187 -78.12 27.88 -90.57
C SER A 1187 -77.16 27.74 -91.79
N ARG A 1188 -77.81 27.61 -92.97
CA ARG A 1188 -77.40 27.89 -94.39
C ARG A 1188 -76.40 26.98 -95.15
N ASN A 1189 -76.97 26.22 -96.09
CA ASN A 1189 -76.74 26.17 -97.55
C ASN A 1189 -75.42 26.74 -98.14
N THR A 1190 -74.73 26.12 -99.12
CA THR A 1190 -74.86 24.81 -99.84
C THR A 1190 -73.42 24.42 -100.36
N GLU A 1191 -73.04 23.77 -101.50
CA GLU A 1191 -73.67 23.23 -102.72
C GLU A 1191 -72.73 22.33 -103.58
N GLN A 1192 -73.23 21.86 -104.74
CA GLN A 1192 -72.57 21.40 -105.98
C GLN A 1192 -71.54 20.24 -105.98
N ARG A 1193 -72.02 19.08 -106.47
CA ARG A 1193 -71.46 18.22 -107.55
C ARG A 1193 -70.10 17.48 -107.41
N LEU A 1194 -70.24 16.19 -107.09
CA LEU A 1194 -69.90 15.00 -107.93
C LEU A 1194 -68.43 14.53 -108.22
N TYR A 1195 -68.35 13.20 -108.44
CA TYR A 1195 -67.36 12.37 -109.17
C TYR A 1195 -66.07 11.80 -108.50
N THR A 1196 -66.14 10.50 -108.12
CA THR A 1196 -65.19 9.35 -108.41
C THR A 1196 -63.70 9.37 -107.99
N SER A 1197 -62.98 8.25 -107.68
CA SER A 1197 -63.28 6.80 -107.49
C SER A 1197 -62.04 5.95 -107.10
N PHE A 1198 -62.21 4.70 -106.59
CA PHE A 1198 -61.25 3.55 -106.47
C PHE A 1198 -60.04 3.67 -105.48
N SER A 1199 -59.44 2.62 -104.87
CA SER A 1199 -59.79 1.18 -104.60
C SER A 1199 -58.81 0.47 -103.61
N SER A 1200 -59.21 -0.66 -102.98
CA SER A 1200 -58.39 -1.80 -102.37
C SER A 1200 -57.36 -1.50 -101.23
N GLY A 1201 -57.01 -2.36 -100.23
CA GLY A 1201 -57.28 -3.76 -99.78
C GLY A 1201 -55.98 -4.39 -99.14
N GLU A 1202 -55.88 -5.41 -98.27
CA GLU A 1202 -56.75 -6.29 -97.42
C GLU A 1202 -55.84 -7.14 -96.44
N PHE A 1203 -56.38 -8.05 -95.59
CA PHE A 1203 -55.76 -9.09 -94.68
C PHE A 1203 -55.24 -8.66 -93.25
N ALA A 1204 -55.14 -9.51 -92.18
CA ALA A 1204 -55.89 -10.71 -91.69
C ALA A 1204 -55.39 -11.30 -90.31
N ARG A 1205 -56.30 -11.84 -89.43
CA ARG A 1205 -56.15 -12.96 -88.40
C ARG A 1205 -55.23 -12.80 -87.13
N LEU A 1206 -55.25 -13.62 -86.02
CA LEU A 1206 -56.29 -14.31 -85.17
C LEU A 1206 -55.69 -15.01 -83.87
N LYS A 1207 -56.18 -14.70 -82.63
CA LYS A 1207 -56.38 -15.56 -81.39
C LYS A 1207 -55.22 -16.47 -80.79
N PRO A 1208 -55.39 -17.34 -79.72
CA PRO A 1208 -55.67 -17.04 -78.27
C PRO A 1208 -54.97 -17.97 -77.18
N LYS A 1209 -55.37 -17.85 -75.87
CA LYS A 1209 -55.51 -18.87 -74.77
C LYS A 1209 -54.36 -19.36 -73.82
N ASP A 1210 -54.68 -19.33 -72.51
CA ASP A 1210 -54.69 -20.36 -71.43
C ASP A 1210 -53.50 -21.28 -70.95
N MET A 1211 -53.29 -21.25 -69.61
CA MET A 1211 -53.13 -22.38 -68.65
C MET A 1211 -51.81 -23.20 -68.42
N SER A 1212 -51.54 -23.39 -67.11
CA SER A 1212 -51.07 -24.63 -66.40
C SER A 1212 -49.58 -25.03 -66.21
N SER A 1213 -49.23 -25.24 -64.92
CA SER A 1213 -48.50 -26.41 -64.35
C SER A 1213 -46.97 -26.65 -64.60
N PRO A 1214 -46.30 -27.62 -63.90
CA PRO A 1214 -44.96 -27.36 -63.33
C PRO A 1214 -43.86 -28.41 -63.64
N LEU A 1215 -42.76 -28.29 -62.87
CA LEU A 1215 -41.71 -29.28 -62.51
C LEU A 1215 -40.44 -29.42 -63.39
N ALA A 1216 -39.32 -29.26 -62.67
CA ALA A 1216 -38.06 -30.02 -62.74
C ALA A 1216 -37.06 -29.86 -63.92
N SER A 1217 -35.77 -29.91 -63.53
CA SER A 1217 -34.55 -30.44 -64.20
C SER A 1217 -34.51 -30.64 -65.74
N ASP A 1218 -33.38 -30.40 -66.42
CA ASP A 1218 -32.01 -30.68 -65.94
C ASP A 1218 -30.88 -29.83 -66.61
N HIS A 1219 -29.62 -30.20 -66.32
CA HIS A 1219 -28.36 -29.53 -66.69
C HIS A 1219 -28.02 -29.44 -68.19
N SER A 1220 -27.12 -28.48 -68.47
CA SER A 1220 -26.18 -28.42 -69.62
C SER A 1220 -26.79 -28.09 -71.00
N ASP A 1221 -26.08 -27.49 -71.98
CA ASP A 1221 -24.69 -27.00 -72.03
C ASP A 1221 -24.55 -25.85 -73.06
N THR A 1222 -23.44 -25.09 -73.02
CA THR A 1222 -22.95 -24.12 -74.02
C THR A 1222 -23.85 -22.89 -74.33
N GLY A 1223 -23.36 -21.64 -74.41
CA GLY A 1223 -22.05 -21.09 -74.04
C GLY A 1223 -21.23 -20.50 -75.19
N ARG A 1224 -21.54 -19.27 -75.65
CA ARG A 1224 -20.57 -18.19 -76.04
C ARG A 1224 -21.19 -16.98 -76.75
N ARG A 1225 -21.01 -15.80 -76.15
CA ARG A 1225 -20.34 -14.59 -76.70
C ARG A 1225 -20.12 -13.64 -75.52
N LEU A 1226 -18.87 -13.38 -75.11
CA LEU A 1226 -18.06 -12.22 -75.57
C LEU A 1226 -18.82 -10.92 -75.29
N ILE A 1227 -18.43 -10.11 -74.29
CA ILE A 1227 -17.17 -9.32 -74.27
C ILE A 1227 -16.31 -9.55 -72.99
N SER A 1228 -15.03 -9.16 -73.03
CA SER A 1228 -14.05 -9.19 -71.91
C SER A 1228 -13.37 -7.81 -71.75
N PRO A 1229 -12.61 -7.52 -70.68
CA PRO A 1229 -11.21 -7.98 -70.50
C PRO A 1229 -10.96 -8.79 -69.18
N ILE A 1230 -9.93 -9.64 -68.92
CA ILE A 1230 -8.60 -9.98 -69.50
C ILE A 1230 -7.52 -8.90 -69.28
N ARG A 1231 -6.36 -9.07 -68.58
CA ARG A 1231 -5.58 -10.16 -67.88
C ARG A 1231 -4.78 -9.50 -66.72
N ARG A 1232 -3.87 -10.05 -65.89
CA ARG A 1232 -3.02 -11.29 -65.75
C ARG A 1232 -3.33 -11.91 -64.32
N ARG A 1233 -2.71 -12.87 -63.61
CA ARG A 1233 -1.55 -13.81 -63.58
C ARG A 1233 -0.14 -13.23 -63.33
N SER A 1234 0.79 -13.83 -62.56
CA SER A 1234 0.96 -15.13 -61.85
C SER A 1234 1.82 -14.86 -60.59
N VAL A 1235 1.72 -15.53 -59.42
CA VAL A 1235 1.76 -16.97 -59.06
C VAL A 1235 3.20 -17.54 -58.96
N ASP A 1236 3.47 -18.17 -57.80
CA ASP A 1236 4.57 -19.06 -57.34
C ASP A 1236 5.93 -18.55 -56.76
N ASP A 1237 6.38 -19.32 -55.76
CA ASP A 1237 7.70 -19.60 -55.13
C ASP A 1237 8.53 -18.63 -54.23
N VAL A 1238 8.43 -18.90 -52.92
CA VAL A 1238 9.48 -19.43 -51.99
C VAL A 1238 10.84 -18.71 -51.81
N SER A 1239 11.11 -18.36 -50.53
CA SER A 1239 12.42 -18.06 -49.88
C SER A 1239 13.11 -16.73 -50.30
N PHE A 1240 14.02 -16.12 -49.52
CA PHE A 1240 14.82 -16.56 -48.35
C PHE A 1240 15.23 -15.33 -47.47
N ILE A 1241 15.63 -15.55 -46.21
CA ILE A 1241 16.59 -14.77 -45.37
C ILE A 1241 16.33 -13.24 -45.20
N ARG A 1242 15.95 -12.74 -44.01
CA ARG A 1242 16.79 -12.45 -42.80
C ARG A 1242 17.99 -11.51 -43.02
N LEU A 1243 17.93 -10.33 -42.41
CA LEU A 1243 18.71 -10.05 -41.20
C LEU A 1243 17.91 -9.12 -40.28
#